data_AF-A0A7J5TWV7-F1
#
_entry.id   AF-A0A7J5TWV7-F1
#
_cell.length_a   1.000
_cell.length_b   1.000
_cell.length_c   1.000
_cell.angle_alpha   90.00
_cell.angle_beta   90.00
_cell.angle_gamma   90.00
#
_symmetry.space_group_name_H-M   'P 1'
#
loop_
_entity.id
_entity.type
_entity.pdbx_description
1 polymer ?
#
loop_
_entity_poly.entity_id
_entity_poly.type
_entity_poly.pdbx_seq_one_letter_code
_entity_poly.pdbx_strand_id
1 'polypeptide(L)'
;MPYVFCTVMTKALLTLSLLLVSTVLYAQLTVHTPQSRIVYQRNNQNGAQVPIAGSCPAGANRIEARVEAMVPGQGTATNWTTIDPAPRNGRFSGQLPVRGGWYRLAVRAYRNSDLLAETTVERVGVGEVFIVSGQSNAQGNPWTPVAGASDDRVSVVDFRDENLPEFNLPLTFSQASAGRKMAPNNFLHVFGLLGDRLTARLNVPVLFLGAAYGGTNSNVWRISAQGQDPGGSPGPYLQPYRSMSAALDHYVRRTGVRAILWHQGESDNGYRGQQEYVANVKVVIDKTRQQSGYSRLPWIMSRVSYIGGRTDPAIIAGQNELISTVEGVWPGPETDLYTGPDDRGDGLHFSGNGMIRFADLWNNSLTDQFFNQSQPGTLAGSSPEITTGLIVPIGARSGQTITVPYVRPEGLTADSPFVVRLFNSDGQQLADLGTGTQNPLTVRLPESLPTGTYTVRVDATNPAVAGRPSQPFGVTAPTPIPTTQPGTATSVRRIGYEYDALTHGFNLFVDADGPVEVKVQRLNGNFSDNGWFTSNAGAFRDSYNYTRFYPPVRPGEGGVEPGQYLISARRIGQPTSEKAIAVVLSGGFRTIFPASETTTTTPPVETPATPPIPTTPQTPATTNPTVAGLRKVGYKYDAPTHGFQLLTDADGPVEVRLERLDGPFAETGWGPVVPFTDESGYTAQRFYAPVAPGVGGVVAGRYRLSARLTSQPDAVITSEVTLAYGVFSIFIAQTPATPPGSTTTTTTSPPKTGTVAAGINRLGYKYDAPTHGFQVLVAAESPVQISLERVDGSFSPTDWQMAVSYTEQPGYSQQRLYLPVSPGVGGVVAGTYRIKARLANQPDTEVSVEVVLQYGVFQAYPPQQLIRAPRANDKLQPRIEPGCGGCVPLQAQREY
;
A
#
# COMPACT_ATOMS: atom_id res chain seq x y z
N MET A 1 39.49 67.10 -23.55
CA MET A 1 39.39 66.72 -22.12
C MET A 1 37.99 66.81 -21.47
N PRO A 2 36.88 67.32 -22.07
CA PRO A 2 35.59 67.39 -21.35
C PRO A 2 34.72 66.12 -21.45
N TYR A 3 34.93 65.26 -22.45
CA TYR A 3 34.10 64.06 -22.67
C TYR A 3 34.40 62.88 -21.71
N VAL A 4 35.64 62.79 -21.20
CA VAL A 4 36.02 61.69 -20.29
C VAL A 4 35.46 61.92 -18.88
N PHE A 5 35.42 63.18 -18.42
CA PHE A 5 34.88 63.53 -17.11
C PHE A 5 33.37 63.27 -17.00
N CYS A 6 32.60 63.58 -18.05
CA CYS A 6 31.15 63.39 -18.03
C CYS A 6 30.78 61.90 -17.90
N THR A 7 31.45 61.03 -18.66
CA THR A 7 31.17 59.58 -18.68
C THR A 7 31.53 58.87 -17.38
N VAL A 8 32.58 59.33 -16.68
CA VAL A 8 32.98 58.78 -15.37
C VAL A 8 32.00 59.22 -14.28
N MET A 9 31.49 60.46 -14.34
CA MET A 9 30.52 60.98 -13.38
C MET A 9 29.15 60.29 -13.53
N THR A 10 28.70 60.01 -14.76
CA THR A 10 27.44 59.28 -14.99
C THR A 10 27.52 57.84 -14.51
N LYS A 11 28.65 57.14 -14.72
CA LYS A 11 28.87 55.79 -14.20
C LYS A 11 28.96 55.76 -12.67
N ALA A 12 29.61 56.75 -12.06
CA ALA A 12 29.69 56.86 -10.60
C ALA A 12 28.30 57.12 -9.97
N LEU A 13 27.49 57.99 -10.56
CA LEU A 13 26.12 58.28 -10.11
C LEU A 13 25.16 57.10 -10.33
N LEU A 14 25.31 56.33 -11.42
CA LEU A 14 24.53 55.11 -11.67
C LEU A 14 24.93 53.99 -10.70
N THR A 15 26.22 53.83 -10.41
CA THR A 15 26.73 52.85 -9.44
C THR A 15 26.31 53.21 -8.02
N LEU A 16 26.35 54.50 -7.65
CA LEU A 16 25.86 55.00 -6.36
C LEU A 16 24.33 54.84 -6.24
N SER A 17 23.58 55.04 -7.34
CA SER A 17 22.13 54.77 -7.39
C SER A 17 21.80 53.28 -7.30
N LEU A 18 22.59 52.39 -7.94
CA LEU A 18 22.43 50.94 -7.82
C LEU A 18 22.82 50.43 -6.42
N LEU A 19 23.79 51.06 -5.74
CA LEU A 19 24.15 50.81 -4.33
C LEU A 19 23.12 51.38 -3.33
N LEU A 20 22.46 52.49 -3.65
CA LEU A 20 21.37 53.07 -2.85
C LEU A 20 20.03 52.32 -3.04
N VAL A 21 19.77 51.76 -4.23
CA VAL A 21 18.57 50.94 -4.50
C VAL A 21 18.69 49.53 -3.91
N SER A 22 19.92 49.02 -3.70
CA SER A 22 20.17 47.71 -3.09
C SER A 22 20.12 47.69 -1.55
N THR A 23 19.83 48.82 -0.90
CA THR A 23 19.82 48.91 0.58
C THR A 23 18.43 49.11 1.19
N VAL A 24 17.35 49.03 0.41
CA VAL A 24 15.98 48.91 0.95
C VAL A 24 15.51 47.45 0.88
N LEU A 25 16.33 46.53 1.37
CA LEU A 25 15.82 45.26 1.86
C LEU A 25 15.17 45.55 3.22
N TYR A 26 13.88 45.88 3.21
CA TYR A 26 13.09 45.80 4.45
C TYR A 26 13.28 44.39 4.99
N ALA A 27 13.87 44.25 6.17
CA ALA A 27 13.91 42.97 6.86
C ALA A 27 12.46 42.50 7.02
N GLN A 28 12.14 41.33 6.46
CA GLN A 28 10.76 40.89 6.33
C GLN A 28 10.25 40.31 7.66
N LEU A 29 9.05 40.72 8.06
CA LEU A 29 8.26 40.03 9.08
C LEU A 29 7.55 38.85 8.39
N THR A 30 7.92 37.63 8.77
CA THR A 30 7.37 36.40 8.17
C THR A 30 6.78 35.52 9.26
N VAL A 31 5.56 35.06 9.06
CA VAL A 31 4.87 34.12 9.96
C VAL A 31 5.08 32.70 9.44
N HIS A 32 5.67 31.82 10.25
CA HIS A 32 5.90 30.40 9.93
C HIS A 32 4.75 29.52 10.43
N THR A 33 4.15 29.94 11.55
CA THR A 33 2.97 29.33 12.17
C THR A 33 2.10 30.47 12.69
N PRO A 34 0.77 30.49 12.44
CA PRO A 34 0.00 29.51 11.65
C PRO A 34 0.30 29.53 10.14
N GLN A 35 0.12 28.39 9.48
CA GLN A 35 -0.02 28.30 8.03
C GLN A 35 -1.44 28.69 7.61
N SER A 36 -1.61 29.14 6.37
CA SER A 36 -2.95 29.39 5.83
C SER A 36 -3.77 28.09 5.83
N ARG A 37 -5.06 28.19 6.17
CA ARG A 37 -6.05 27.09 6.28
C ARG A 37 -5.82 26.09 7.41
N ILE A 38 -4.84 26.30 8.29
CA ILE A 38 -4.74 25.49 9.50
C ILE A 38 -5.95 25.72 10.41
N VAL A 39 -6.39 24.67 11.10
CA VAL A 39 -7.43 24.75 12.12
C VAL A 39 -6.85 24.30 13.45
N TYR A 40 -6.96 25.15 14.46
CA TYR A 40 -6.64 24.81 15.84
C TYR A 40 -7.88 24.30 16.57
N GLN A 41 -7.75 23.16 17.24
CA GLN A 41 -8.80 22.55 18.01
C GLN A 41 -9.23 23.48 19.16
N ARG A 42 -10.51 23.84 19.17
CA ARG A 42 -11.13 24.59 20.26
C ARG A 42 -11.41 23.71 21.47
N ASN A 43 -11.39 24.31 22.65
CA ASN A 43 -11.89 23.74 23.90
C ASN A 43 -13.43 23.79 23.99
N ASN A 44 -14.00 23.23 25.06
CA ASN A 44 -15.45 23.25 25.29
C ASN A 44 -16.00 24.62 25.63
N GLN A 45 -15.15 25.60 26.00
CA GLN A 45 -15.58 26.99 26.07
C GLN A 45 -15.61 27.67 24.71
N ASN A 46 -15.35 26.99 23.59
CA ASN A 46 -15.28 27.55 22.23
C ASN A 46 -14.10 28.51 21.99
N GLY A 47 -12.92 28.22 22.55
CA GLY A 47 -11.69 28.97 22.27
C GLY A 47 -10.44 28.11 22.17
N ALA A 48 -9.35 28.67 21.65
CA ALA A 48 -8.04 28.03 21.58
C ALA A 48 -6.93 29.07 21.80
N GLN A 49 -5.76 28.60 22.21
CA GLN A 49 -4.54 29.38 22.14
C GLN A 49 -3.92 29.19 20.76
N VAL A 50 -3.93 30.23 19.93
CA VAL A 50 -3.35 30.19 18.58
C VAL A 50 -1.85 30.50 18.70
N PRO A 51 -0.96 29.54 18.44
CA PRO A 51 0.48 29.79 18.43
C PRO A 51 0.87 30.61 17.21
N ILE A 52 1.71 31.62 17.42
CA ILE A 52 2.21 32.51 16.39
C ILE A 52 3.73 32.58 16.52
N ALA A 53 4.45 32.14 15.50
CA ALA A 53 5.90 32.14 15.48
C ALA A 53 6.42 32.50 14.10
N GLY A 54 7.58 33.15 14.05
CA GLY A 54 8.09 33.71 12.82
C GLY A 54 9.48 34.34 12.93
N SER A 55 9.90 34.97 11.84
CA SER A 55 11.08 35.81 11.75
C SER A 55 10.66 37.28 11.74
N CYS A 56 11.40 38.16 12.40
CA CYS A 56 11.10 39.59 12.50
C CYS A 56 12.30 40.47 12.13
N PRO A 57 12.05 41.75 11.77
CA PRO A 57 13.10 42.72 11.46
C PRO A 57 14.16 42.87 12.58
N ALA A 58 15.40 43.16 12.19
CA ALA A 58 16.47 43.45 13.15
C ALA A 58 16.11 44.65 14.05
N GLY A 59 16.34 44.51 15.35
CA GLY A 59 16.02 45.54 16.34
C GLY A 59 14.52 45.70 16.62
N ALA A 60 13.67 44.76 16.20
CA ALA A 60 12.35 44.61 16.78
C ALA A 60 12.48 44.30 18.28
N ASN A 61 11.67 44.95 19.11
CA ASN A 61 11.61 44.70 20.55
C ASN A 61 10.19 44.45 21.06
N ARG A 62 9.17 44.43 20.19
CA ARG A 62 7.81 44.03 20.52
C ARG A 62 7.10 43.50 19.28
N ILE A 63 6.41 42.36 19.42
CA ILE A 63 5.49 41.82 18.41
C ILE A 63 4.08 41.82 18.96
N GLU A 64 3.16 42.32 18.17
CA GLU A 64 1.72 42.29 18.45
C GLU A 64 0.98 41.50 17.38
N ALA A 65 -0.13 40.88 17.78
CA ALA A 65 -1.02 40.18 16.86
C ALA A 65 -2.48 40.48 17.18
N ARG A 66 -3.33 40.34 16.15
CA ARG A 66 -4.79 40.31 16.29
C ARG A 66 -5.41 39.44 15.20
N VAL A 67 -6.63 39.00 15.44
CA VAL A 67 -7.46 38.34 14.42
C VAL A 67 -8.68 39.19 14.07
N GLU A 68 -9.07 39.11 12.80
CA GLU A 68 -10.31 39.69 12.27
C GLU A 68 -11.08 38.59 11.55
N ALA A 69 -12.39 38.49 11.79
CA ALA A 69 -13.20 37.48 11.10
C ALA A 69 -13.20 37.77 9.59
N MET A 70 -12.95 36.75 8.76
CA MET A 70 -12.96 36.90 7.30
C MET A 70 -14.35 37.21 6.76
N VAL A 71 -15.38 36.69 7.43
CA VAL A 71 -16.79 36.91 7.12
C VAL A 71 -17.51 37.31 8.40
N PRO A 72 -18.35 38.37 8.39
CA PRO A 72 -19.16 38.75 9.54
C PRO A 72 -19.97 37.57 10.09
N GLY A 73 -19.96 37.40 11.42
CA GLY A 73 -20.68 36.32 12.09
C GLY A 73 -19.94 34.98 12.13
N GLN A 74 -18.78 34.83 11.48
CA GLN A 74 -17.96 33.60 11.49
C GLN A 74 -16.72 33.71 12.40
N GLY A 75 -16.83 34.45 13.50
CA GLY A 75 -15.74 34.62 14.47
C GLY A 75 -15.88 35.92 15.26
N THR A 76 -14.98 36.12 16.23
CA THR A 76 -14.90 37.34 17.04
C THR A 76 -13.50 37.93 16.92
N ALA A 77 -13.42 39.18 16.45
CA ALA A 77 -12.15 39.88 16.34
C ALA A 77 -11.50 40.12 17.73
N THR A 78 -10.18 40.20 17.76
CA THR A 78 -9.44 40.57 18.97
C THR A 78 -8.84 41.98 18.81
N ASN A 79 -8.56 42.63 19.93
CA ASN A 79 -7.68 43.80 19.92
C ASN A 79 -6.23 43.37 19.63
N TRP A 80 -5.40 44.33 19.23
CA TRP A 80 -3.95 44.13 19.18
C TRP A 80 -3.45 43.74 20.57
N THR A 81 -2.75 42.61 20.62
CA THR A 81 -2.20 42.04 21.86
C THR A 81 -0.72 41.78 21.66
N THR A 82 0.11 42.19 22.61
CA THR A 82 1.53 41.83 22.62
C THR A 82 1.68 40.32 22.81
N ILE A 83 2.22 39.65 21.81
CA ILE A 83 2.46 38.19 21.85
C ILE A 83 3.91 37.86 22.17
N ASP A 84 4.84 38.78 21.88
CA ASP A 84 6.26 38.65 22.23
C ASP A 84 6.81 40.04 22.60
N PRO A 85 7.08 40.32 23.89
CA PRO A 85 7.55 41.61 24.36
C PRO A 85 9.07 41.79 24.21
N ALA A 86 9.81 40.79 23.73
CA ALA A 86 11.26 40.86 23.58
C ALA A 86 11.77 39.80 22.57
N PRO A 87 11.42 39.90 21.27
CA PRO A 87 11.90 38.97 20.26
C PRO A 87 13.43 38.97 20.21
N ARG A 88 14.03 37.78 20.03
CA ARG A 88 15.49 37.57 20.07
C ARG A 88 15.97 36.91 18.80
N ASN A 89 17.21 37.22 18.40
CA ASN A 89 17.88 36.61 17.25
C ASN A 89 17.05 36.68 15.94
N GLY A 90 16.34 37.80 15.74
CA GLY A 90 15.48 37.99 14.56
C GLY A 90 14.26 37.07 14.51
N ARG A 91 13.84 36.50 15.64
CA ARG A 91 12.68 35.60 15.74
C ARG A 91 11.75 36.02 16.84
N PHE A 92 10.49 35.62 16.68
CA PHE A 92 9.46 35.80 17.69
C PHE A 92 8.62 34.54 17.86
N SER A 93 8.05 34.37 19.04
CA SER A 93 7.11 33.30 19.35
C SER A 93 6.18 33.72 20.47
N GLY A 94 4.89 33.50 20.27
CA GLY A 94 3.86 33.84 21.25
C GLY A 94 2.56 33.10 20.97
N GLN A 95 1.53 33.43 21.75
CA GLN A 95 0.19 32.86 21.61
C GLN A 95 -0.86 33.95 21.70
N LEU A 96 -1.95 33.78 20.96
CA LEU A 96 -3.11 34.66 21.00
C LEU A 96 -4.36 33.84 21.39
N PRO A 97 -5.07 34.20 22.46
CA PRO A 97 -6.35 33.56 22.78
C PRO A 97 -7.41 33.98 21.78
N VAL A 98 -8.01 33.01 21.07
CA VAL A 98 -8.97 33.26 19.99
C VAL A 98 -10.23 32.40 20.18
N ARG A 99 -11.41 32.97 19.90
CA ARG A 99 -12.71 32.28 19.92
C ARG A 99 -12.89 31.45 18.64
N GLY A 100 -13.77 30.45 18.66
CA GLY A 100 -14.11 29.68 17.46
C GLY A 100 -14.49 30.57 16.26
N GLY A 101 -13.91 30.33 15.09
CA GLY A 101 -14.13 31.14 13.89
C GLY A 101 -13.06 31.00 12.79
N TRP A 102 -13.25 31.75 11.71
CA TRP A 102 -12.41 31.79 10.51
C TRP A 102 -11.85 33.19 10.29
N TYR A 103 -10.52 33.32 10.35
CA TYR A 103 -9.88 34.60 10.58
C TYR A 103 -8.80 34.95 9.56
N ARG A 104 -8.63 36.26 9.35
CA ARG A 104 -7.36 36.86 8.95
C ARG A 104 -6.57 37.19 10.21
N LEU A 105 -5.37 36.64 10.33
CA LEU A 105 -4.41 37.00 11.37
C LEU A 105 -3.56 38.17 10.86
N ALA A 106 -3.43 39.23 11.64
CA ALA A 106 -2.47 40.31 11.41
C ALA A 106 -1.39 40.30 12.49
N VAL A 107 -0.13 40.47 12.09
CA VAL A 107 1.04 40.48 12.98
C VAL A 107 1.90 41.68 12.64
N ARG A 108 2.33 42.44 13.65
CA ARG A 108 3.16 43.63 13.47
C ARG A 108 4.32 43.69 14.45
N ALA A 109 5.45 44.21 13.98
CA ALA A 109 6.69 44.33 14.73
C ALA A 109 7.03 45.80 14.99
N TYR A 110 7.45 46.09 16.22
CA TYR A 110 7.82 47.44 16.66
C TYR A 110 9.27 47.52 17.14
N ARG A 111 9.83 48.72 17.01
CA ARG A 111 10.96 49.21 17.80
C ARG A 111 10.46 50.40 18.61
N ASN A 112 10.28 50.21 19.92
CA ASN A 112 9.67 51.21 20.79
C ASN A 112 8.25 51.58 20.30
N SER A 113 8.07 52.80 19.79
CA SER A 113 6.83 53.30 19.16
C SER A 113 6.78 53.09 17.64
N ASP A 114 7.92 52.79 17.01
CA ASP A 114 8.05 52.81 15.56
C ASP A 114 7.65 51.46 14.98
N LEU A 115 6.66 51.46 14.09
CA LEU A 115 6.24 50.27 13.35
C LEU A 115 7.33 49.91 12.34
N LEU A 116 7.95 48.75 12.50
CA LEU A 116 8.99 48.26 11.59
C LEU A 116 8.41 47.50 10.40
N ALA A 117 7.42 46.64 10.64
CA ALA A 117 6.81 45.78 9.63
C ALA A 117 5.45 45.24 10.11
N GLU A 118 4.59 44.90 9.16
CA GLU A 118 3.31 44.22 9.38
C GLU A 118 3.08 43.18 8.27
N THR A 119 2.43 42.08 8.62
CA THR A 119 2.10 41.00 7.69
C THR A 119 0.79 40.32 8.11
N THR A 120 0.20 39.55 7.20
CA THR A 120 -1.07 38.86 7.43
C THR A 120 -1.02 37.41 6.99
N VAL A 121 -1.75 36.55 7.71
CA VAL A 121 -2.05 35.17 7.29
C VAL A 121 -3.56 35.03 7.16
N GLU A 122 -4.02 34.75 5.95
CA GLU A 122 -5.44 34.50 5.66
C GLU A 122 -5.83 33.08 6.06
N ARG A 123 -7.13 32.88 6.37
CA ARG A 123 -7.74 31.56 6.61
C ARG A 123 -7.15 30.82 7.82
N VAL A 124 -7.00 31.49 8.95
CA VAL A 124 -6.61 30.86 10.21
C VAL A 124 -7.86 30.42 10.96
N GLY A 125 -7.98 29.14 11.29
CA GLY A 125 -9.15 28.57 11.93
C GLY A 125 -8.99 28.27 13.41
N VAL A 126 -10.04 28.52 14.19
CA VAL A 126 -10.25 27.91 15.51
C VAL A 126 -11.57 27.14 15.44
N GLY A 127 -11.51 25.82 15.53
CA GLY A 127 -12.64 24.97 15.21
C GLY A 127 -12.42 23.51 15.60
N GLU A 128 -12.87 22.59 14.75
CA GLU A 128 -12.81 21.15 15.01
C GLU A 128 -11.77 20.46 14.14
N VAL A 129 -10.99 19.56 14.74
CA VAL A 129 -9.97 18.77 14.06
C VAL A 129 -10.24 17.29 14.32
N PHE A 130 -10.38 16.49 13.27
CA PHE A 130 -10.68 15.08 13.37
C PHE A 130 -9.63 14.23 12.66
N ILE A 131 -9.30 13.08 13.26
CA ILE A 131 -8.59 12.01 12.55
C ILE A 131 -9.62 10.98 12.10
N VAL A 132 -9.64 10.65 10.83
CA VAL A 132 -10.45 9.57 10.25
C VAL A 132 -9.61 8.31 10.19
N SER A 133 -10.04 7.22 10.82
CA SER A 133 -9.28 5.97 10.90
C SER A 133 -10.20 4.74 10.79
N GLY A 134 -9.60 3.56 10.66
CA GLY A 134 -10.29 2.29 10.42
C GLY A 134 -9.95 1.71 9.06
N GLN A 135 -10.93 1.14 8.35
CA GLN A 135 -10.71 0.42 7.09
C GLN A 135 -11.21 1.16 5.84
N SER A 136 -11.54 0.43 4.77
CA SER A 136 -11.80 0.96 3.43
C SER A 136 -12.98 1.94 3.36
N ASN A 137 -14.05 1.73 4.13
CA ASN A 137 -15.17 2.68 4.25
C ASN A 137 -14.76 4.00 4.94
N ALA A 138 -13.69 4.03 5.73
CA ALA A 138 -13.09 5.28 6.22
C ALA A 138 -12.01 5.84 5.28
N GLN A 139 -11.27 4.96 4.58
CA GLN A 139 -10.18 5.35 3.68
C GLN A 139 -10.70 6.00 2.39
N GLY A 140 -11.81 5.49 1.86
CA GLY A 140 -12.30 5.82 0.53
C GLY A 140 -11.42 5.29 -0.59
N ASN A 141 -11.78 5.63 -1.82
CA ASN A 141 -11.06 5.24 -3.03
C ASN A 141 -11.14 6.38 -4.09
N PRO A 142 -10.32 6.37 -5.15
CA PRO A 142 -10.35 7.42 -6.18
C PRO A 142 -11.44 7.20 -7.25
N TRP A 143 -11.99 5.99 -7.36
CA TRP A 143 -12.86 5.56 -8.45
C TRP A 143 -14.34 5.83 -8.18
N THR A 144 -14.71 6.09 -6.92
CA THR A 144 -16.06 6.48 -6.52
C THR A 144 -16.08 8.00 -6.27
N PRO A 145 -16.56 8.80 -7.24
CA PRO A 145 -16.57 10.25 -7.10
C PRO A 145 -17.52 10.66 -5.97
N VAL A 146 -17.03 11.51 -5.07
CA VAL A 146 -17.83 12.19 -4.05
C VAL A 146 -17.60 13.67 -4.19
N ALA A 147 -18.67 14.46 -4.05
CA ALA A 147 -18.52 15.91 -4.01
C ALA A 147 -17.62 16.31 -2.83
N GLY A 148 -16.75 17.29 -3.08
CA GLY A 148 -16.00 17.94 -2.01
C GLY A 148 -16.91 18.84 -1.17
N ALA A 149 -16.32 19.42 -0.13
CA ALA A 149 -16.98 20.47 0.63
C ALA A 149 -17.25 21.70 -0.26
N SER A 150 -18.40 22.31 -0.06
CA SER A 150 -18.78 23.58 -0.67
C SER A 150 -18.35 24.77 0.20
N ASP A 151 -18.30 24.59 1.53
CA ASP A 151 -17.86 25.64 2.45
C ASP A 151 -16.32 25.76 2.44
N ASP A 152 -15.80 26.99 2.33
CA ASP A 152 -14.35 27.27 2.35
C ASP A 152 -13.72 26.86 3.70
N ARG A 153 -14.50 26.76 4.77
CA ARG A 153 -13.98 26.47 6.12
C ARG A 153 -13.67 25.00 6.36
N VAL A 154 -13.93 24.12 5.39
CA VAL A 154 -13.52 22.71 5.45
C VAL A 154 -12.13 22.55 4.85
N SER A 155 -11.21 22.04 5.66
CA SER A 155 -9.79 21.95 5.35
C SER A 155 -9.28 20.52 5.45
N VAL A 156 -8.26 20.23 4.66
CA VAL A 156 -7.50 18.98 4.66
C VAL A 156 -6.02 19.29 4.44
N VAL A 157 -5.18 18.29 4.64
CA VAL A 157 -3.82 18.28 4.07
C VAL A 157 -3.87 17.37 2.85
N ASP A 158 -3.71 17.94 1.66
CA ASP A 158 -3.89 17.22 0.38
C ASP A 158 -2.68 16.36 0.05
N PHE A 159 -2.54 15.25 0.76
CA PHE A 159 -1.48 14.28 0.59
C PHE A 159 -1.99 12.87 0.89
N ARG A 160 -1.48 11.89 0.14
CA ARG A 160 -1.64 10.47 0.42
C ARG A 160 -0.49 9.71 -0.21
N ASP A 161 0.15 8.84 0.57
CA ASP A 161 1.10 7.85 0.07
C ASP A 161 1.03 6.62 0.96
N GLU A 162 0.78 5.45 0.36
CA GLU A 162 0.62 4.17 1.08
C GLU A 162 1.91 3.72 1.77
N ASN A 163 3.07 4.07 1.20
CA ASN A 163 4.38 3.79 1.80
C ASN A 163 4.72 4.75 2.96
N LEU A 164 3.96 5.85 3.05
CA LEU A 164 4.08 6.88 4.06
C LEU A 164 5.53 7.36 4.28
N PRO A 165 6.21 7.90 3.25
CA PRO A 165 7.47 8.59 3.44
C PRO A 165 7.23 9.87 4.26
N GLU A 166 7.43 9.80 5.58
CA GLU A 166 7.08 10.91 6.50
C GLU A 166 7.81 12.21 6.20
N PHE A 167 8.97 12.16 5.55
CA PHE A 167 9.72 13.33 5.08
C PHE A 167 9.00 14.12 3.95
N ASN A 168 8.03 13.50 3.27
CA ASN A 168 7.20 14.14 2.24
C ASN A 168 5.89 14.72 2.79
N LEU A 169 5.60 14.57 4.09
CA LEU A 169 4.35 15.08 4.67
C LEU A 169 4.34 16.61 4.64
N PRO A 170 3.38 17.24 3.93
CA PRO A 170 3.36 18.68 3.78
C PRO A 170 2.71 19.35 4.99
N LEU A 171 3.15 20.56 5.33
CA LEU A 171 2.46 21.46 6.26
C LEU A 171 1.63 22.51 5.51
N THR A 172 1.11 22.13 4.35
CA THR A 172 0.28 22.99 3.50
C THR A 172 -1.15 22.46 3.52
N PHE A 173 -2.08 23.31 3.98
CA PHE A 173 -3.48 22.96 4.12
C PHE A 173 -4.27 23.47 2.91
N SER A 174 -5.22 22.66 2.45
CA SER A 174 -6.05 22.91 1.27
C SER A 174 -7.53 22.88 1.63
N GLN A 175 -8.36 23.47 0.78
CA GLN A 175 -9.81 23.27 0.84
C GLN A 175 -10.13 21.82 0.54
N ALA A 176 -11.13 21.26 1.23
CA ALA A 176 -11.58 19.89 1.02
C ALA A 176 -12.41 19.74 -0.27
N SER A 177 -11.86 20.17 -1.42
CA SER A 177 -12.54 20.13 -2.71
C SER A 177 -12.62 18.70 -3.25
N ALA A 178 -13.48 18.46 -4.24
CA ALA A 178 -13.57 17.16 -4.89
C ALA A 178 -12.19 16.70 -5.41
N GLY A 179 -11.89 15.41 -5.28
CA GLY A 179 -10.63 14.81 -5.70
C GLY A 179 -9.44 14.97 -4.74
N ARG A 180 -9.56 15.82 -3.70
CA ARG A 180 -8.51 15.99 -2.67
C ARG A 180 -8.30 14.74 -1.84
N LYS A 181 -7.18 14.71 -1.14
CA LYS A 181 -6.75 13.67 -0.21
C LYS A 181 -6.72 14.23 1.22
N MET A 182 -6.55 13.33 2.18
CA MET A 182 -6.38 13.66 3.59
C MET A 182 -5.14 12.95 4.10
N ALA A 183 -4.11 13.74 4.42
CA ALA A 183 -2.88 13.21 4.96
C ALA A 183 -3.12 12.53 6.32
N PRO A 184 -2.32 11.49 6.65
CA PRO A 184 -1.28 10.91 5.80
C PRO A 184 -1.73 9.93 4.71
N ASN A 185 -2.93 9.33 4.76
CA ASN A 185 -3.20 8.11 3.98
C ASN A 185 -4.63 7.92 3.37
N ASN A 186 -5.53 8.92 3.42
CA ASN A 186 -6.91 8.73 2.91
C ASN A 186 -7.22 9.56 1.65
N PHE A 187 -8.25 9.11 0.91
CA PHE A 187 -8.99 9.97 0.00
C PHE A 187 -9.96 10.87 0.79
N LEU A 188 -10.41 11.99 0.22
CA LEU A 188 -11.40 12.84 0.89
C LEU A 188 -12.71 12.11 1.22
N HIS A 189 -13.15 11.21 0.34
CA HIS A 189 -14.36 10.39 0.54
C HIS A 189 -15.57 11.24 0.98
N VAL A 190 -16.38 10.77 1.94
CA VAL A 190 -17.57 11.49 2.45
C VAL A 190 -17.26 12.66 3.38
N PHE A 191 -15.99 12.88 3.74
CA PHE A 191 -15.62 13.84 4.79
C PHE A 191 -15.74 15.30 4.35
N GLY A 192 -15.72 15.58 3.04
CA GLY A 192 -16.11 16.89 2.50
C GLY A 192 -17.57 17.22 2.83
N LEU A 193 -18.47 16.28 2.52
CA LEU A 193 -19.91 16.40 2.82
C LEU A 193 -20.21 16.47 4.32
N LEU A 194 -19.45 15.72 5.14
CA LEU A 194 -19.55 15.84 6.59
C LEU A 194 -19.09 17.23 7.06
N GLY A 195 -17.99 17.75 6.50
CA GLY A 195 -17.47 19.07 6.80
C GLY A 195 -18.49 20.18 6.55
N ASP A 196 -19.22 20.15 5.44
CA ASP A 196 -20.29 21.12 5.14
C ASP A 196 -21.38 21.11 6.21
N ARG A 197 -21.82 19.92 6.64
CA ARG A 197 -22.83 19.78 7.70
C ARG A 197 -22.33 20.33 9.03
N LEU A 198 -21.08 20.03 9.40
CA LEU A 198 -20.48 20.48 10.65
C LEU A 198 -20.23 21.99 10.66
N THR A 199 -19.72 22.56 9.57
CA THR A 199 -19.49 24.02 9.46
C THR A 199 -20.79 24.79 9.47
N ALA A 200 -21.86 24.27 8.88
CA ALA A 200 -23.20 24.84 8.96
C ALA A 200 -23.78 24.81 10.39
N ARG A 201 -23.66 23.68 11.08
CA ARG A 201 -24.23 23.49 12.43
C ARG A 201 -23.43 24.18 13.53
N LEU A 202 -22.10 24.12 13.47
CA LEU A 202 -21.21 24.60 14.54
C LEU A 202 -20.68 26.01 14.28
N ASN A 203 -20.80 26.52 13.05
CA ASN A 203 -20.29 27.81 12.61
C ASN A 203 -18.78 28.03 12.93
N VAL A 204 -17.99 26.96 12.82
CA VAL A 204 -16.54 26.97 12.99
C VAL A 204 -15.88 26.14 11.88
N PRO A 205 -14.62 26.41 11.51
CA PRO A 205 -13.90 25.61 10.52
C PRO A 205 -13.64 24.18 11.00
N VAL A 206 -13.45 23.28 10.04
CA VAL A 206 -13.21 21.86 10.28
C VAL A 206 -11.97 21.41 9.52
N LEU A 207 -11.08 20.67 10.17
CA LEU A 207 -9.93 20.01 9.55
C LEU A 207 -10.07 18.49 9.68
N PHE A 208 -9.97 17.78 8.57
CA PHE A 208 -9.88 16.33 8.55
C PHE A 208 -8.46 15.85 8.20
N LEU A 209 -7.98 14.90 9.00
CA LEU A 209 -6.75 14.14 8.79
C LEU A 209 -7.12 12.67 8.53
N GLY A 210 -6.49 12.02 7.55
CA GLY A 210 -6.83 10.68 7.09
C GLY A 210 -5.79 9.63 7.45
N ALA A 211 -6.16 8.64 8.26
CA ALA A 211 -5.27 7.61 8.78
C ALA A 211 -5.87 6.20 8.73
N ALA A 212 -6.80 5.94 7.82
CA ALA A 212 -7.41 4.62 7.62
C ALA A 212 -6.60 3.77 6.63
N TYR A 213 -6.83 2.46 6.66
CA TYR A 213 -6.16 1.50 5.79
C TYR A 213 -7.11 0.37 5.38
N GLY A 214 -7.44 0.26 4.10
CA GLY A 214 -8.39 -0.72 3.55
C GLY A 214 -7.97 -2.18 3.74
N GLY A 215 -8.96 -3.06 3.92
CA GLY A 215 -8.74 -4.51 4.04
C GLY A 215 -8.11 -4.97 5.36
N THR A 216 -8.03 -4.11 6.36
CA THR A 216 -7.41 -4.42 7.66
C THR A 216 -8.43 -4.86 8.70
N ASN A 217 -8.06 -5.87 9.50
CA ASN A 217 -8.82 -6.33 10.67
C ASN A 217 -8.23 -5.77 11.98
N SER A 218 -8.98 -5.89 13.08
CA SER A 218 -8.58 -5.35 14.39
C SER A 218 -7.22 -5.88 14.88
N ASN A 219 -6.85 -7.13 14.56
CA ASN A 219 -5.61 -7.74 15.03
C ASN A 219 -4.36 -7.11 14.40
N VAL A 220 -4.39 -6.76 13.11
CA VAL A 220 -3.24 -6.08 12.47
C VAL A 220 -3.05 -4.67 13.02
N TRP A 221 -4.14 -3.98 13.40
CA TRP A 221 -4.07 -2.72 14.13
C TRP A 221 -3.42 -2.88 15.51
N ARG A 222 -3.78 -3.93 16.26
CA ARG A 222 -3.14 -4.25 17.55
C ARG A 222 -1.64 -4.48 17.40
N ILE A 223 -1.23 -5.37 16.49
CA ILE A 223 0.18 -5.76 16.30
C ILE A 223 1.02 -4.54 15.91
N SER A 224 0.56 -3.76 14.93
CA SER A 224 1.27 -2.56 14.48
C SER A 224 1.32 -1.45 15.54
N ALA A 225 0.25 -1.28 16.35
CA ALA A 225 0.25 -0.35 17.49
C ALA A 225 1.28 -0.71 18.58
N GLN A 226 1.61 -2.00 18.70
CA GLN A 226 2.63 -2.51 19.61
C GLN A 226 4.07 -2.36 19.05
N GLY A 227 4.23 -1.76 17.87
CA GLY A 227 5.53 -1.59 17.23
C GLY A 227 6.06 -2.89 16.60
N GLN A 228 5.17 -3.84 16.30
CA GLN A 228 5.51 -5.12 15.67
C GLN A 228 5.05 -5.12 14.20
N ASP A 229 5.79 -5.83 13.35
CA ASP A 229 5.40 -6.05 11.95
C ASP A 229 4.26 -7.08 11.90
N PRO A 230 3.07 -6.72 11.37
CA PRO A 230 1.96 -7.67 11.26
C PRO A 230 2.19 -8.78 10.21
N GLY A 231 3.16 -8.63 9.31
CA GLY A 231 3.39 -9.53 8.18
C GLY A 231 2.30 -9.43 7.10
N GLY A 232 2.61 -9.83 5.87
CA GLY A 232 1.67 -9.74 4.74
C GLY A 232 1.32 -8.30 4.35
N SER A 233 0.19 -8.08 3.68
CA SER A 233 -0.36 -6.72 3.42
C SER A 233 -1.11 -6.24 4.68
N PRO A 234 -0.89 -5.01 5.19
CA PRO A 234 -0.42 -3.81 4.49
C PRO A 234 1.09 -3.63 4.29
N GLY A 235 1.90 -4.62 4.65
CA GLY A 235 3.35 -4.63 4.41
C GLY A 235 4.18 -4.36 5.66
N PRO A 236 5.52 -4.37 5.52
CA PRO A 236 6.44 -3.98 6.58
C PRO A 236 6.27 -2.50 6.95
N TYR A 237 6.90 -2.06 8.04
CA TYR A 237 6.87 -0.68 8.57
C TYR A 237 5.63 -0.29 9.39
N LEU A 238 5.11 -1.19 10.23
CA LEU A 238 4.12 -0.87 11.28
C LEU A 238 2.80 -0.27 10.75
N GLN A 239 2.44 -0.54 9.49
CA GLN A 239 1.08 -0.26 9.02
C GLN A 239 0.12 -1.31 9.62
N PRO A 240 -1.17 -0.98 9.87
CA PRO A 240 -1.81 0.29 9.57
C PRO A 240 -1.67 1.38 10.66
N TYR A 241 -1.23 1.04 11.89
CA TYR A 241 -1.14 2.02 12.98
C TYR A 241 -0.22 3.20 12.66
N ARG A 242 0.83 3.00 11.86
CA ARG A 242 1.77 4.05 11.46
C ARG A 242 1.09 5.29 10.87
N SER A 243 0.03 5.12 10.09
CA SER A 243 -0.72 6.26 9.54
C SER A 243 -1.33 7.13 10.65
N MET A 244 -1.86 6.50 11.69
CA MET A 244 -2.39 7.21 12.86
C MET A 244 -1.27 7.82 13.70
N SER A 245 -0.14 7.11 13.85
CA SER A 245 1.07 7.62 14.50
C SER A 245 1.56 8.92 13.83
N ALA A 246 1.68 8.94 12.51
CA ALA A 246 2.09 10.12 11.75
C ALA A 246 1.09 11.27 11.87
N ALA A 247 -0.22 10.98 11.86
CA ALA A 247 -1.26 11.98 12.09
C ALA A 247 -1.10 12.66 13.46
N LEU A 248 -0.87 11.85 14.51
CA LEU A 248 -0.67 12.32 15.88
C LEU A 248 0.61 13.15 16.01
N ASP A 249 1.74 12.64 15.51
CA ASP A 249 3.04 13.25 15.73
C ASP A 249 3.30 14.49 14.88
N HIS A 250 2.78 14.55 13.65
CA HIS A 250 3.06 15.65 12.74
C HIS A 250 1.95 16.70 12.68
N TYR A 251 0.68 16.32 12.85
CA TYR A 251 -0.42 17.28 12.71
C TYR A 251 -1.07 17.61 14.04
N VAL A 252 -1.47 16.61 14.84
CA VAL A 252 -2.15 16.87 16.12
C VAL A 252 -1.26 17.63 17.10
N ARG A 253 0.06 17.40 17.13
CA ARG A 253 0.98 18.22 17.95
C ARG A 253 0.97 19.70 17.57
N ARG A 254 0.52 20.04 16.35
CA ARG A 254 0.45 21.41 15.81
C ARG A 254 -0.95 21.99 15.83
N THR A 255 -2.00 21.17 15.89
CA THR A 255 -3.39 21.61 15.77
C THR A 255 -4.22 21.34 17.02
N GLY A 256 -3.87 20.34 17.83
CA GLY A 256 -4.82 19.66 18.72
C GLY A 256 -5.79 18.77 17.93
N VAL A 257 -6.74 18.13 18.62
CA VAL A 257 -7.70 17.17 18.04
C VAL A 257 -8.97 17.05 18.87
N ARG A 258 -10.14 16.99 18.23
CA ARG A 258 -11.44 16.72 18.86
C ARG A 258 -11.60 15.23 19.13
N ALA A 259 -11.44 14.40 18.11
CA ALA A 259 -11.63 12.96 18.21
C ALA A 259 -10.98 12.18 17.05
N ILE A 260 -10.83 10.88 17.28
CA ILE A 260 -10.62 9.88 16.24
C ILE A 260 -12.00 9.32 15.83
N LEU A 261 -12.33 9.43 14.54
CA LEU A 261 -13.51 8.84 13.92
C LEU A 261 -13.12 7.44 13.41
N TRP A 262 -13.58 6.39 14.08
CA TRP A 262 -13.20 5.01 13.81
C TRP A 262 -14.31 4.25 13.09
N HIS A 263 -13.98 3.67 11.94
CA HIS A 263 -14.89 2.82 11.16
C HIS A 263 -14.18 1.55 10.70
N GLN A 264 -14.32 0.48 11.47
CA GLN A 264 -13.66 -0.80 11.22
C GLN A 264 -14.44 -1.91 11.91
N GLY A 265 -14.60 -3.04 11.23
CA GLY A 265 -15.20 -4.26 11.78
C GLY A 265 -15.62 -5.26 10.70
N GLU A 266 -15.78 -4.82 9.45
CA GLU A 266 -16.21 -5.67 8.35
C GLU A 266 -15.21 -6.81 8.07
N SER A 267 -13.90 -6.56 8.26
CA SER A 267 -12.85 -7.58 8.10
C SER A 267 -12.68 -8.50 9.31
N ASP A 268 -13.40 -8.27 10.40
CA ASP A 268 -13.42 -9.15 11.58
C ASP A 268 -14.65 -10.07 11.59
N ASN A 269 -15.66 -9.77 10.76
CA ASN A 269 -16.91 -10.54 10.62
C ASN A 269 -16.65 -12.02 10.29
N GLY A 270 -17.16 -12.92 11.14
CA GLY A 270 -17.05 -14.36 10.97
C GLY A 270 -15.67 -14.94 11.36
N TYR A 271 -14.73 -14.11 11.80
CA TYR A 271 -13.37 -14.51 12.16
C TYR A 271 -12.98 -14.19 13.61
N ARG A 272 -13.53 -13.11 14.19
CA ARG A 272 -13.21 -12.67 15.55
C ARG A 272 -14.42 -12.71 16.47
N GLY A 273 -14.18 -13.12 17.71
CA GLY A 273 -15.16 -12.99 18.78
C GLY A 273 -15.15 -11.58 19.41
N GLN A 274 -16.23 -11.26 20.12
CA GLN A 274 -16.41 -10.01 20.87
C GLN A 274 -15.18 -9.63 21.70
N GLN A 275 -14.71 -10.54 22.56
CA GLN A 275 -13.61 -10.26 23.50
C GLN A 275 -12.27 -10.05 22.78
N GLU A 276 -12.04 -10.75 21.67
CA GLU A 276 -10.83 -10.55 20.88
C GLU A 276 -10.83 -9.19 20.18
N TYR A 277 -11.98 -8.77 19.63
CA TYR A 277 -12.14 -7.43 19.03
C TYR A 277 -11.91 -6.33 20.08
N VAL A 278 -12.52 -6.45 21.28
CA VAL A 278 -12.33 -5.53 22.41
C VAL A 278 -10.85 -5.43 22.78
N ALA A 279 -10.18 -6.58 22.98
CA ALA A 279 -8.77 -6.61 23.35
C ALA A 279 -7.88 -5.94 22.29
N ASN A 280 -8.15 -6.20 21.00
CA ASN A 280 -7.40 -5.62 19.89
C ASN A 280 -7.55 -4.11 19.81
N VAL A 281 -8.78 -3.60 19.75
CA VAL A 281 -9.04 -2.17 19.55
C VAL A 281 -8.68 -1.36 20.80
N LYS A 282 -8.81 -1.93 22.01
CA LYS A 282 -8.38 -1.26 23.24
C LYS A 282 -6.88 -0.93 23.23
N VAL A 283 -6.02 -1.83 22.74
CA VAL A 283 -4.57 -1.56 22.60
C VAL A 283 -4.33 -0.35 21.70
N VAL A 284 -5.09 -0.23 20.62
CA VAL A 284 -4.98 0.88 19.67
C VAL A 284 -5.42 2.20 20.35
N ILE A 285 -6.55 2.19 21.08
CA ILE A 285 -7.04 3.35 21.85
C ILE A 285 -5.98 3.79 22.86
N ASP A 286 -5.49 2.86 23.69
CA ASP A 286 -4.50 3.14 24.73
C ASP A 286 -3.21 3.70 24.11
N LYS A 287 -2.75 3.13 22.99
CA LYS A 287 -1.55 3.59 22.29
C LYS A 287 -1.70 5.02 21.75
N THR A 288 -2.84 5.38 21.16
CA THR A 288 -3.05 6.77 20.69
C THR A 288 -3.10 7.78 21.84
N ARG A 289 -3.70 7.41 22.98
CA ARG A 289 -3.74 8.25 24.19
C ARG A 289 -2.35 8.44 24.78
N GLN A 290 -1.57 7.36 24.88
CA GLN A 290 -0.18 7.40 25.31
C GLN A 290 0.65 8.32 24.42
N GLN A 291 0.57 8.13 23.10
CA GLN A 291 1.41 8.83 22.13
C GLN A 291 1.09 10.32 22.01
N SER A 292 -0.21 10.66 22.01
CA SER A 292 -0.66 12.05 21.92
C SER A 292 -0.44 12.84 23.21
N GLY A 293 -0.38 12.14 24.37
CA GLY A 293 -0.39 12.77 25.69
C GLY A 293 -1.79 13.16 26.17
N TYR A 294 -2.83 12.89 25.38
CA TYR A 294 -4.23 13.11 25.76
C TYR A 294 -4.80 11.82 26.34
N SER A 295 -4.72 11.66 27.66
CA SER A 295 -5.18 10.45 28.37
C SER A 295 -6.65 10.12 28.14
N ARG A 296 -7.45 11.11 27.74
CA ARG A 296 -8.88 10.99 27.42
C ARG A 296 -9.20 11.39 25.97
N LEU A 297 -8.24 11.21 25.05
CA LEU A 297 -8.47 11.43 23.61
C LEU A 297 -9.81 10.78 23.20
N PRO A 298 -10.80 11.56 22.73
CA PRO A 298 -12.09 11.02 22.39
C PRO A 298 -12.02 10.14 21.14
N TRP A 299 -12.76 9.04 21.17
CA TRP A 299 -12.98 8.16 20.03
C TRP A 299 -14.47 8.11 19.72
N ILE A 300 -14.82 8.19 18.44
CA ILE A 300 -16.18 7.94 17.96
C ILE A 300 -16.16 6.58 17.26
N MET A 301 -16.75 5.58 17.91
CA MET A 301 -16.71 4.17 17.50
C MET A 301 -17.94 3.83 16.66
N SER A 302 -17.77 3.60 15.36
CA SER A 302 -18.87 3.09 14.53
C SER A 302 -19.30 1.69 15.00
N ARG A 303 -20.60 1.41 14.89
CA ARG A 303 -21.15 0.05 14.98
C ARG A 303 -21.25 -0.50 13.55
N VAL A 304 -20.31 -1.37 13.20
CA VAL A 304 -20.12 -1.86 11.83
C VAL A 304 -19.54 -3.27 11.81
N SER A 305 -20.13 -4.14 11.00
CA SER A 305 -19.65 -5.48 10.71
C SER A 305 -20.02 -5.97 9.30
N TYR A 306 -20.86 -5.24 8.57
CA TYR A 306 -21.46 -5.73 7.33
C TYR A 306 -20.45 -6.02 6.20
N ILE A 307 -20.46 -7.24 5.68
CA ILE A 307 -19.72 -7.64 4.47
C ILE A 307 -20.51 -8.68 3.68
N GLY A 308 -20.75 -8.42 2.38
CA GLY A 308 -21.29 -9.40 1.44
C GLY A 308 -22.63 -10.01 1.85
N GLY A 309 -23.53 -9.21 2.43
CA GLY A 309 -24.84 -9.66 2.91
C GLY A 309 -24.85 -10.28 4.30
N ARG A 310 -23.73 -10.23 5.03
CA ARG A 310 -23.60 -10.78 6.40
C ARG A 310 -23.24 -9.69 7.39
N THR A 311 -23.79 -9.79 8.58
CA THR A 311 -23.44 -8.98 9.76
C THR A 311 -22.98 -9.90 10.88
N ASP A 312 -22.16 -9.41 11.79
CA ASP A 312 -21.62 -10.14 12.93
C ASP A 312 -22.01 -9.47 14.26
N PRO A 313 -22.98 -10.04 15.01
CA PRO A 313 -23.41 -9.48 16.28
C PRO A 313 -22.31 -9.50 17.35
N ALA A 314 -21.30 -10.37 17.26
CA ALA A 314 -20.19 -10.39 18.21
C ALA A 314 -19.29 -9.17 18.05
N ILE A 315 -19.05 -8.73 16.81
CA ILE A 315 -18.30 -7.51 16.52
C ILE A 315 -19.07 -6.28 17.00
N ILE A 316 -20.37 -6.21 16.72
CA ILE A 316 -21.24 -5.13 17.22
C ILE A 316 -21.25 -5.10 18.75
N ALA A 317 -21.35 -6.25 19.41
CA ALA A 317 -21.27 -6.34 20.87
C ALA A 317 -19.93 -5.82 21.41
N GLY A 318 -18.80 -6.14 20.75
CA GLY A 318 -17.48 -5.65 21.15
C GLY A 318 -17.32 -4.14 20.99
N GLN A 319 -17.86 -3.57 19.92
CA GLN A 319 -17.90 -2.12 19.71
C GLN A 319 -18.73 -1.43 20.82
N ASN A 320 -19.91 -1.98 21.15
CA ASN A 320 -20.74 -1.46 22.24
C ASN A 320 -20.09 -1.62 23.62
N GLU A 321 -19.38 -2.72 23.86
CA GLU A 321 -18.62 -2.93 25.08
C GLU A 321 -17.54 -1.85 25.24
N LEU A 322 -16.74 -1.57 24.21
CA LEU A 322 -15.76 -0.48 24.23
C LEU A 322 -16.41 0.88 24.51
N ILE A 323 -17.55 1.18 23.87
CA ILE A 323 -18.31 2.43 24.10
C ILE A 323 -18.75 2.54 25.57
N SER A 324 -19.20 1.44 26.17
CA SER A 324 -19.72 1.43 27.55
C SER A 324 -18.65 1.38 28.64
N THR A 325 -17.49 0.77 28.38
CA THR A 325 -16.49 0.44 29.40
C THR A 325 -15.23 1.30 29.32
N VAL A 326 -14.90 1.89 28.16
CA VAL A 326 -13.71 2.70 27.99
C VAL A 326 -14.08 4.18 28.01
N GLU A 327 -13.68 4.88 29.08
CA GLU A 327 -13.93 6.32 29.23
C GLU A 327 -13.47 7.09 27.97
N GLY A 328 -14.30 8.00 27.48
CA GLY A 328 -14.01 8.84 26.31
C GLY A 328 -14.21 8.14 24.96
N VAL A 329 -14.73 6.92 24.92
CA VAL A 329 -15.26 6.29 23.70
C VAL A 329 -16.75 6.60 23.60
N TRP A 330 -17.16 7.13 22.46
CA TRP A 330 -18.51 7.59 22.18
C TRP A 330 -19.11 6.78 21.02
N PRO A 331 -20.45 6.62 20.99
CA PRO A 331 -21.11 5.92 19.90
C PRO A 331 -21.03 6.71 18.59
N GLY A 332 -20.46 6.07 17.57
CA GLY A 332 -20.43 6.50 16.16
C GLY A 332 -21.53 5.84 15.32
N PRO A 333 -21.56 6.03 14.00
CA PRO A 333 -22.62 5.53 13.12
C PRO A 333 -22.93 4.04 13.26
N GLU A 334 -24.22 3.68 13.21
CA GLU A 334 -24.69 2.32 12.91
C GLU A 334 -24.82 2.17 11.41
N THR A 335 -24.07 1.23 10.82
CA THR A 335 -24.00 1.14 9.35
C THR A 335 -24.39 -0.20 8.76
N ASP A 336 -24.65 -1.20 9.60
CA ASP A 336 -25.08 -2.54 9.15
C ASP A 336 -26.50 -2.54 8.56
N LEU A 337 -27.31 -1.53 8.88
CA LEU A 337 -28.67 -1.37 8.34
C LEU A 337 -28.69 -0.88 6.88
N TYR A 338 -27.56 -0.36 6.38
CA TYR A 338 -27.47 0.26 5.06
C TYR A 338 -26.83 -0.73 4.08
N THR A 339 -27.68 -1.43 3.35
CA THR A 339 -27.33 -2.58 2.50
C THR A 339 -27.97 -2.47 1.13
N GLY A 340 -27.64 -3.40 0.23
CA GLY A 340 -28.17 -3.41 -1.13
C GLY A 340 -27.49 -2.38 -2.05
N PRO A 341 -27.82 -2.40 -3.35
CA PRO A 341 -27.06 -1.69 -4.37
C PRO A 341 -27.13 -0.16 -4.27
N ASP A 342 -28.19 0.39 -3.67
CA ASP A 342 -28.34 1.84 -3.47
C ASP A 342 -27.37 2.40 -2.42
N ASP A 343 -27.05 1.59 -1.41
CA ASP A 343 -26.14 1.97 -0.34
C ASP A 343 -24.72 1.42 -0.57
N ARG A 344 -24.60 0.17 -1.05
CA ARG A 344 -23.36 -0.57 -1.23
C ARG A 344 -23.38 -1.42 -2.50
N GLY A 345 -22.98 -0.85 -3.63
CA GLY A 345 -23.06 -1.46 -4.97
C GLY A 345 -22.27 -2.75 -5.14
N ASP A 346 -21.17 -2.93 -4.41
CA ASP A 346 -20.36 -4.16 -4.38
C ASP A 346 -20.69 -5.07 -3.19
N GLY A 347 -21.73 -4.73 -2.42
CA GLY A 347 -22.11 -5.45 -1.21
C GLY A 347 -21.16 -5.23 -0.02
N LEU A 348 -20.26 -4.25 -0.05
CA LEU A 348 -19.33 -3.95 1.04
C LEU A 348 -19.07 -2.45 1.23
N HIS A 349 -18.76 -1.69 0.18
CA HIS A 349 -18.37 -0.29 0.29
C HIS A 349 -19.55 0.65 0.03
N PHE A 350 -19.65 1.73 0.80
CA PHE A 350 -20.65 2.77 0.53
C PHE A 350 -20.47 3.36 -0.86
N SER A 351 -21.55 3.49 -1.63
CA SER A 351 -21.57 4.03 -2.99
C SER A 351 -22.84 4.83 -3.26
N GLY A 352 -22.85 5.67 -4.29
CA GLY A 352 -24.07 6.37 -4.73
C GLY A 352 -24.75 7.15 -3.59
N ASN A 353 -26.05 6.93 -3.40
CA ASN A 353 -26.82 7.57 -2.34
C ASN A 353 -26.37 7.15 -0.93
N GLY A 354 -25.83 5.93 -0.79
CA GLY A 354 -25.25 5.45 0.46
C GLY A 354 -24.14 6.34 1.01
N MET A 355 -23.35 6.98 0.15
CA MET A 355 -22.31 7.92 0.58
C MET A 355 -22.86 9.19 1.22
N ILE A 356 -23.99 9.70 0.70
CA ILE A 356 -24.68 10.86 1.28
C ILE A 356 -25.24 10.49 2.64
N ARG A 357 -25.93 9.34 2.74
CA ARG A 357 -26.45 8.79 3.99
C ARG A 357 -25.34 8.54 5.00
N PHE A 358 -24.20 8.03 4.57
CA PHE A 358 -23.07 7.77 5.44
C PHE A 358 -22.51 9.06 6.05
N ALA A 359 -22.44 10.15 5.28
CA ALA A 359 -22.10 11.47 5.80
C ALA A 359 -23.15 11.99 6.81
N ASP A 360 -24.45 11.76 6.55
CA ASP A 360 -25.53 12.10 7.49
C ASP A 360 -25.42 11.32 8.80
N LEU A 361 -25.10 10.03 8.73
CA LEU A 361 -24.93 9.19 9.91
C LEU A 361 -23.80 9.70 10.80
N TRP A 362 -22.65 10.04 10.20
CA TRP A 362 -21.55 10.67 10.94
C TRP A 362 -21.98 11.98 11.61
N ASN A 363 -22.68 12.85 10.89
CA ASN A 363 -23.17 14.12 11.43
C ASN A 363 -24.14 13.91 12.60
N ASN A 364 -25.01 12.89 12.51
CA ASN A 364 -25.97 12.54 13.54
C ASN A 364 -25.30 11.94 14.78
N SER A 365 -24.21 11.18 14.63
CA SER A 365 -23.44 10.65 15.76
C SER A 365 -22.59 11.70 16.46
N LEU A 366 -22.12 12.73 15.74
CA LEU A 366 -21.42 13.89 16.30
C LEU A 366 -22.44 14.84 16.93
N THR A 367 -23.09 14.43 18.02
CA THR A 367 -24.17 15.20 18.66
C THR A 367 -23.68 16.45 19.41
N ASP A 368 -24.59 17.38 19.72
CA ASP A 368 -24.29 18.50 20.61
C ASP A 368 -23.82 18.03 21.99
N GLN A 369 -24.37 16.91 22.48
CA GLN A 369 -23.90 16.29 23.71
C GLN A 369 -22.42 15.90 23.60
N PHE A 370 -22.01 15.26 22.51
CA PHE A 370 -20.61 14.91 22.28
C PHE A 370 -19.72 16.17 22.26
N PHE A 371 -20.09 17.23 21.55
CA PHE A 371 -19.29 18.46 21.51
C PHE A 371 -19.19 19.17 22.86
N ASN A 372 -20.24 19.10 23.67
CA ASN A 372 -20.29 19.75 24.99
C ASN A 372 -19.55 18.94 26.08
N GLN A 373 -19.54 17.61 25.98
CA GLN A 373 -19.07 16.71 27.05
C GLN A 373 -17.74 16.02 26.75
N SER A 374 -17.35 15.85 25.47
CA SER A 374 -16.04 15.29 25.12
C SER A 374 -14.90 16.20 25.60
N GLN A 375 -13.74 15.63 25.90
CA GLN A 375 -12.55 16.41 26.28
C GLN A 375 -11.61 16.52 25.07
N PRO A 376 -11.62 17.64 24.32
CA PRO A 376 -10.75 17.80 23.16
C PRO A 376 -9.30 17.93 23.61
N GLY A 377 -8.38 17.38 22.82
CA GLY A 377 -6.97 17.64 22.95
C GLY A 377 -6.64 19.03 22.41
N THR A 378 -6.45 20.01 23.28
CA THR A 378 -6.05 21.37 22.87
C THR A 378 -4.56 21.58 23.04
N LEU A 379 -4.00 22.55 22.31
CA LEU A 379 -2.62 22.97 22.52
C LEU A 379 -2.52 23.75 23.83
N ALA A 380 -1.59 23.35 24.69
CA ALA A 380 -1.30 24.02 25.96
C ALA A 380 -0.05 24.94 25.89
N GLY A 381 0.59 25.05 24.71
CA GLY A 381 1.89 25.69 24.56
C GLY A 381 2.24 26.01 23.10
N SER A 382 3.52 26.29 22.85
CA SER A 382 4.03 26.52 21.49
C SER A 382 3.87 25.28 20.61
N SER A 383 3.46 25.51 19.37
CA SER A 383 3.43 24.47 18.33
C SER A 383 4.86 24.09 17.93
N PRO A 384 5.17 22.80 17.76
CA PRO A 384 6.51 22.40 17.33
C PRO A 384 6.75 22.81 15.88
N GLU A 385 7.88 23.45 15.63
CA GLU A 385 8.33 23.75 14.27
C GLU A 385 8.88 22.50 13.58
N ILE A 386 9.67 21.68 14.29
CA ILE A 386 10.23 20.43 13.77
C ILE A 386 9.66 19.25 14.55
N THR A 387 9.27 18.19 13.84
CA THR A 387 8.85 16.91 14.42
C THR A 387 9.61 15.77 13.75
N THR A 388 10.16 14.86 14.55
CA THR A 388 10.93 13.70 14.07
C THR A 388 9.99 12.51 13.82
N GLY A 389 10.14 11.84 12.68
CA GLY A 389 9.29 10.72 12.25
C GLY A 389 9.83 9.35 12.64
N LEU A 390 9.28 8.30 12.02
CA LEU A 390 9.63 6.90 12.27
C LEU A 390 11.07 6.55 11.89
N ILE A 391 11.75 5.83 12.79
CA ILE A 391 13.14 5.39 12.59
C ILE A 391 13.17 4.08 11.84
N VAL A 392 13.99 4.01 10.79
CA VAL A 392 14.15 2.83 9.93
C VAL A 392 15.63 2.43 9.87
N PRO A 393 15.99 1.14 9.95
CA PRO A 393 15.10 -0.02 10.07
C PRO A 393 14.47 -0.16 11.45
N ILE A 394 13.32 -0.85 11.49
CA ILE A 394 12.67 -1.26 12.75
C ILE A 394 13.56 -2.31 13.44
N GLY A 395 13.76 -2.17 14.75
CA GLY A 395 14.65 -3.06 15.52
C GLY A 395 16.14 -2.78 15.25
N ALA A 396 16.55 -1.52 15.47
CA ALA A 396 17.92 -1.10 15.23
C ALA A 396 18.92 -1.81 16.15
N ARG A 397 20.18 -1.92 15.73
CA ARG A 397 21.29 -2.45 16.51
C ARG A 397 22.33 -1.38 16.80
N SER A 398 23.09 -1.57 17.87
CA SER A 398 24.22 -0.68 18.16
C SER A 398 25.22 -0.69 17.00
N GLY A 399 25.73 0.48 16.64
CA GLY A 399 26.57 0.62 15.44
C GLY A 399 25.82 0.58 14.11
N GLN A 400 24.49 0.43 14.09
CA GLN A 400 23.73 0.39 12.84
C GLN A 400 23.45 1.80 12.29
N THR A 401 23.44 1.92 10.97
CA THR A 401 22.93 3.10 10.27
C THR A 401 21.41 3.12 10.31
N ILE A 402 20.84 4.25 10.72
CA ILE A 402 19.41 4.52 10.77
C ILE A 402 19.05 5.72 9.89
N THR A 403 17.81 5.74 9.42
CA THR A 403 17.20 6.83 8.68
C THR A 403 16.20 7.55 9.58
N VAL A 404 16.30 8.87 9.62
CA VAL A 404 15.56 9.76 10.53
C VAL A 404 14.82 10.82 9.70
N PRO A 405 13.56 10.57 9.29
CA PRO A 405 12.74 11.57 8.63
C PRO A 405 12.28 12.64 9.63
N TYR A 406 11.99 13.84 9.13
CA TYR A 406 11.39 14.91 9.93
C TYR A 406 10.47 15.79 9.09
N VAL A 407 9.56 16.51 9.76
CA VAL A 407 8.61 17.45 9.14
C VAL A 407 8.84 18.84 9.71
N ARG A 408 8.95 19.84 8.82
CA ARG A 408 9.15 21.27 9.13
C ARG A 408 8.36 22.17 8.16
N PRO A 409 8.03 23.42 8.54
CA PRO A 409 7.53 24.42 7.59
C PRO A 409 8.58 24.76 6.54
N GLU A 410 8.16 25.03 5.30
CA GLU A 410 9.06 25.42 4.20
C GLU A 410 9.89 26.67 4.52
N GLY A 411 9.32 27.61 5.26
CA GLY A 411 9.99 28.85 5.69
C GLY A 411 11.10 28.64 6.74
N LEU A 412 11.19 27.46 7.35
CA LEU A 412 12.28 27.11 8.25
C LEU A 412 13.48 26.65 7.42
N THR A 413 14.17 27.64 6.84
CA THR A 413 15.53 27.58 6.25
C THR A 413 15.85 26.29 5.50
N ALA A 414 15.51 26.26 4.20
CA ALA A 414 15.76 25.13 3.31
C ALA A 414 17.23 24.65 3.32
N ASP A 415 18.19 25.54 3.60
CA ASP A 415 19.63 25.30 3.55
C ASP A 415 20.31 25.09 4.91
N SER A 416 19.57 25.10 6.01
CA SER A 416 20.21 25.02 7.33
C SER A 416 20.68 23.61 7.68
N PRO A 417 21.80 23.47 8.38
CA PRO A 417 22.20 22.17 8.90
C PRO A 417 21.24 21.72 10.00
N PHE A 418 20.83 20.46 9.93
CA PHE A 418 20.04 19.76 10.94
C PHE A 418 20.91 18.74 11.64
N VAL A 419 20.80 18.64 12.96
CA VAL A 419 21.53 17.67 13.78
C VAL A 419 20.56 16.63 14.34
N VAL A 420 20.94 15.36 14.27
CA VAL A 420 20.22 14.27 14.96
C VAL A 420 20.85 14.06 16.32
N ARG A 421 20.06 14.19 17.39
CA ARG A 421 20.49 13.97 18.76
C ARG A 421 19.82 12.73 19.34
N LEU A 422 20.59 11.89 20.03
CA LEU A 422 20.15 10.65 20.67
C LEU A 422 19.88 10.87 22.16
N PHE A 423 18.78 10.31 22.66
CA PHE A 423 18.37 10.38 24.07
C PHE A 423 18.05 8.98 24.61
N ASN A 424 18.36 8.74 25.88
CA ASN A 424 17.93 7.54 26.61
C ASN A 424 16.45 7.63 27.04
N SER A 425 15.94 6.58 27.69
CA SER A 425 14.57 6.51 28.22
C SER A 425 14.25 7.60 29.24
N ASP A 426 15.25 8.12 29.95
CA ASP A 426 15.09 9.16 30.97
C ASP A 426 15.11 10.58 30.36
N GLY A 427 15.28 10.68 29.03
CA GLY A 427 15.36 11.96 28.31
C GLY A 427 16.71 12.66 28.40
N GLN A 428 17.75 11.99 28.91
CA GLN A 428 19.13 12.50 28.90
C GLN A 428 19.71 12.35 27.50
N GLN A 429 20.27 13.45 26.97
CA GLN A 429 21.02 13.43 25.72
C GLN A 429 22.30 12.60 25.88
N LEU A 430 22.50 11.64 24.99
CA LEU A 430 23.68 10.76 24.98
C LEU A 430 24.72 11.19 23.94
N ALA A 431 24.28 11.60 22.76
CA ALA A 431 25.19 11.93 21.65
C ALA A 431 24.50 12.77 20.55
N ASP A 432 25.31 13.52 19.80
CA ASP A 432 24.93 14.06 18.49
C ASP A 432 25.41 13.06 17.42
N LEU A 433 24.48 12.46 16.68
CA LEU A 433 24.75 11.33 15.76
C LEU A 433 25.22 11.77 14.37
N GLY A 434 24.97 13.02 14.00
CA GLY A 434 25.37 13.57 12.71
C GLY A 434 24.61 14.84 12.35
N THR A 435 25.16 15.59 11.40
CA THR A 435 24.59 16.84 10.87
C THR A 435 24.45 16.76 9.36
N GLY A 436 23.38 17.29 8.79
CA GLY A 436 23.18 17.36 7.34
C GLY A 436 22.03 18.28 6.94
N THR A 437 21.88 18.55 5.66
CA THR A 437 20.79 19.39 5.10
C THR A 437 19.68 18.56 4.44
N GLN A 438 19.90 17.25 4.30
CA GLN A 438 18.98 16.32 3.65
C GLN A 438 17.78 15.96 4.55
N ASN A 439 16.71 15.48 3.93
CA ASN A 439 15.56 14.88 4.60
C ASN A 439 15.12 13.63 3.80
N PRO A 440 15.17 12.42 4.38
CA PRO A 440 15.57 12.10 5.75
C PRO A 440 17.09 12.25 5.99
N LEU A 441 17.49 12.33 7.27
CA LEU A 441 18.89 12.25 7.67
C LEU A 441 19.30 10.78 7.87
N THR A 442 20.49 10.43 7.39
CA THR A 442 21.08 9.10 7.61
C THR A 442 22.23 9.22 8.61
N VAL A 443 22.12 8.56 9.75
CA VAL A 443 23.10 8.64 10.86
C VAL A 443 23.41 7.26 11.42
N ARG A 444 24.55 7.12 12.10
CA ARG A 444 24.98 5.84 12.70
C ARG A 444 24.81 5.88 14.21
N LEU A 445 24.18 4.86 14.78
CA LEU A 445 24.08 4.69 16.23
C LEU A 445 25.46 4.36 16.83
N PRO A 446 25.77 4.78 18.06
CA PRO A 446 27.02 4.40 18.73
C PRO A 446 27.15 2.87 18.85
N GLU A 447 28.35 2.34 18.63
CA GLU A 447 28.62 0.89 18.77
C GLU A 447 28.49 0.42 20.22
N SER A 448 28.81 1.31 21.16
CA SER A 448 28.73 1.07 22.61
C SER A 448 27.31 1.26 23.19
N LEU A 449 26.31 1.57 22.36
CA LEU A 449 24.96 1.79 22.85
C LEU A 449 24.41 0.48 23.44
N PRO A 450 23.96 0.44 24.71
CA PRO A 450 23.44 -0.81 25.28
C PRO A 450 22.07 -1.19 24.69
N THR A 451 21.64 -2.44 24.93
CA THR A 451 20.25 -2.83 24.63
C THR A 451 19.31 -1.98 25.45
N GLY A 452 18.33 -1.35 24.81
CA GLY A 452 17.42 -0.43 25.49
C GLY A 452 16.45 0.24 24.55
N THR A 453 15.70 1.19 25.10
CA THR A 453 14.76 2.03 24.34
C THR A 453 15.31 3.44 24.27
N TYR A 454 15.29 4.01 23.07
CA TYR A 454 15.88 5.33 22.78
C TYR A 454 14.92 6.19 22.00
N THR A 455 15.16 7.50 22.01
CA THR A 455 14.52 8.44 21.09
C THR A 455 15.59 9.25 20.36
N VAL A 456 15.28 9.73 19.16
CA VAL A 456 16.11 10.71 18.46
C VAL A 456 15.31 11.99 18.23
N ARG A 457 16.00 13.13 18.19
CA ARG A 457 15.41 14.44 17.91
C ARG A 457 16.21 15.12 16.81
N VAL A 458 15.50 15.66 15.83
CA VAL A 458 16.10 16.52 14.79
C VAL A 458 15.98 17.98 15.21
N ASP A 459 17.11 18.68 15.29
CA ASP A 459 17.17 20.12 15.59
C ASP A 459 17.74 20.89 14.39
N ALA A 460 17.23 22.09 14.11
CA ALA A 460 17.90 23.03 13.22
C ALA A 460 19.02 23.75 13.98
N THR A 461 20.15 24.00 13.32
CA THR A 461 21.30 24.69 13.93
C THR A 461 21.30 26.20 13.67
N ASN A 462 20.69 26.65 12.57
CA ASN A 462 20.64 28.07 12.23
C ASN A 462 19.30 28.45 11.55
N PRO A 463 18.41 29.22 12.18
CA PRO A 463 18.43 29.54 13.60
C PRO A 463 18.33 28.26 14.42
N ALA A 464 18.87 28.27 15.65
CA ALA A 464 18.75 27.13 16.54
C ALA A 464 17.27 26.88 16.90
N VAL A 465 16.72 25.77 16.44
CA VAL A 465 15.34 25.34 16.73
C VAL A 465 15.36 23.88 17.14
N ALA A 466 14.98 23.61 18.39
CA ALA A 466 14.83 22.25 18.87
C ALA A 466 13.56 21.62 18.31
N GLY A 467 13.67 20.40 17.78
CA GLY A 467 12.50 19.63 17.33
C GLY A 467 11.80 18.89 18.45
N ARG A 468 10.82 18.08 18.08
CA ARG A 468 10.23 17.07 18.96
C ARG A 468 10.92 15.71 18.76
N PRO A 469 11.22 14.98 19.85
CA PRO A 469 11.74 13.63 19.75
C PRO A 469 10.80 12.70 18.98
N SER A 470 11.37 11.67 18.35
CA SER A 470 10.67 10.56 17.71
C SER A 470 9.86 9.76 18.73
N GLN A 471 9.02 8.86 18.23
CA GLN A 471 8.56 7.75 19.07
C GLN A 471 9.76 6.93 19.58
N PRO A 472 9.66 6.34 20.78
CA PRO A 472 10.69 5.44 21.28
C PRO A 472 10.89 4.25 20.35
N PHE A 473 12.14 3.87 20.12
CA PHE A 473 12.51 2.69 19.34
C PHE A 473 13.52 1.84 20.12
N GLY A 474 13.42 0.51 19.94
CA GLY A 474 14.33 -0.43 20.55
C GLY A 474 15.67 -0.46 19.82
N VAL A 475 16.76 -0.49 20.60
CA VAL A 475 18.10 -0.83 20.12
C VAL A 475 18.54 -2.12 20.82
N THR A 476 19.11 -3.04 20.06
CA THR A 476 19.76 -4.25 20.60
C THR A 476 21.27 -4.13 20.47
N ALA A 477 21.98 -4.18 21.61
CA ALA A 477 23.43 -4.30 21.60
C ALA A 477 23.85 -5.69 21.12
N PRO A 478 24.99 -5.80 20.43
CA PRO A 478 25.61 -7.10 20.23
C PRO A 478 25.85 -7.74 21.60
N THR A 479 25.39 -8.97 21.79
CA THR A 479 25.68 -9.73 23.01
C THR A 479 27.20 -9.78 23.18
N PRO A 480 27.76 -9.35 24.34
CA PRO A 480 29.17 -9.56 24.62
C PRO A 480 29.44 -11.06 24.47
N ILE A 481 30.30 -11.45 23.54
CA ILE A 481 30.85 -12.80 23.54
C ILE A 481 31.57 -12.93 24.89
N PRO A 482 31.18 -13.85 25.78
CA PRO A 482 31.92 -14.03 27.02
C PRO A 482 33.37 -14.33 26.65
N THR A 483 34.31 -13.55 27.18
CA THR A 483 35.72 -13.94 27.20
C THR A 483 35.88 -15.08 28.19
N THR A 484 35.38 -16.26 27.83
CA THR A 484 35.76 -17.51 28.46
C THR A 484 37.02 -18.01 27.79
N GLN A 485 38.00 -18.34 28.61
CA GLN A 485 39.19 -19.12 28.29
C GLN A 485 38.89 -20.28 27.31
N PRO A 486 39.89 -20.75 26.56
CA PRO A 486 39.73 -21.83 25.59
C PRO A 486 39.29 -23.11 26.30
N GLY A 487 37.98 -23.36 26.28
CA GLY A 487 37.31 -24.53 26.83
C GLY A 487 36.05 -24.84 26.01
N THR A 488 36.22 -25.73 25.02
CA THR A 488 35.21 -26.59 24.38
C THR A 488 33.75 -26.11 24.32
N ALA A 489 33.42 -25.29 23.32
CA ALA A 489 32.08 -25.19 22.74
C ALA A 489 32.19 -25.48 21.23
N THR A 490 31.46 -26.48 20.73
CA THR A 490 31.70 -27.14 19.42
C THR A 490 30.43 -27.34 18.56
N SER A 491 29.38 -26.52 18.71
CA SER A 491 28.05 -26.86 18.16
C SER A 491 27.43 -25.86 17.17
N VAL A 492 26.89 -26.40 16.07
CA VAL A 492 25.84 -25.76 15.26
C VAL A 492 24.52 -25.85 16.04
N ARG A 493 23.93 -24.69 16.38
CA ARG A 493 22.76 -24.58 17.27
C ARG A 493 21.45 -24.67 16.51
N ARG A 494 21.36 -23.99 15.38
CA ARG A 494 20.19 -24.02 14.48
C ARG A 494 20.54 -23.72 13.04
N ILE A 495 19.73 -24.24 12.12
CA ILE A 495 19.82 -24.03 10.68
C ILE A 495 18.46 -23.55 10.18
N GLY A 496 18.44 -22.57 9.29
CA GLY A 496 17.24 -22.06 8.63
C GLY A 496 17.53 -21.73 7.17
N TYR A 497 16.49 -21.57 6.35
CA TYR A 497 16.62 -21.11 4.98
C TYR A 497 15.53 -20.11 4.61
N GLU A 498 15.79 -19.30 3.60
CA GLU A 498 14.78 -18.54 2.85
C GLU A 498 14.81 -19.00 1.41
N TYR A 499 13.65 -19.30 0.88
CA TYR A 499 13.52 -19.73 -0.50
C TYR A 499 12.46 -18.93 -1.24
N ASP A 500 12.84 -18.34 -2.37
CA ASP A 500 11.92 -17.79 -3.35
C ASP A 500 11.80 -18.78 -4.52
N ALA A 501 10.65 -19.47 -4.57
CA ALA A 501 10.38 -20.49 -5.56
C ALA A 501 10.22 -19.93 -6.99
N LEU A 502 9.89 -18.64 -7.15
CA LEU A 502 9.72 -18.02 -8.47
C LEU A 502 11.06 -17.65 -9.10
N THR A 503 12.03 -17.21 -8.29
CA THR A 503 13.34 -16.76 -8.77
C THR A 503 14.44 -17.80 -8.59
N HIS A 504 14.18 -18.88 -7.85
CA HIS A 504 15.18 -19.84 -7.33
C HIS A 504 16.22 -19.19 -6.40
N GLY A 505 15.92 -18.00 -5.86
CA GLY A 505 16.76 -17.35 -4.86
C GLY A 505 16.73 -18.13 -3.55
N PHE A 506 17.90 -18.57 -3.07
CA PHE A 506 17.99 -19.38 -1.86
C PHE A 506 19.07 -18.86 -0.91
N ASN A 507 18.67 -18.42 0.29
CA ASN A 507 19.58 -18.08 1.38
C ASN A 507 19.56 -19.18 2.43
N LEU A 508 20.74 -19.62 2.85
CA LEU A 508 20.90 -20.50 3.98
C LEU A 508 21.40 -19.70 5.19
N PHE A 509 20.88 -20.01 6.37
CA PHE A 509 21.19 -19.34 7.63
C PHE A 509 21.61 -20.37 8.68
N VAL A 510 22.67 -20.05 9.43
CA VAL A 510 23.19 -20.90 10.51
C VAL A 510 23.46 -20.06 11.75
N ASP A 511 23.07 -20.59 12.90
CA ASP A 511 23.48 -20.09 14.21
C ASP A 511 24.48 -21.08 14.80
N ALA A 512 25.70 -20.63 15.01
CA ALA A 512 26.77 -21.43 15.57
C ALA A 512 27.68 -20.60 16.47
N ASP A 513 28.42 -21.27 17.35
CA ASP A 513 29.39 -20.65 18.26
C ASP A 513 30.72 -20.24 17.58
N GLY A 514 30.75 -20.17 16.25
CA GLY A 514 31.89 -19.70 15.45
C GLY A 514 31.78 -20.12 13.97
N PRO A 515 32.82 -19.89 13.14
CA PRO A 515 32.71 -19.98 11.69
C PRO A 515 32.29 -21.36 11.20
N VAL A 516 31.33 -21.37 10.26
CA VAL A 516 30.75 -22.57 9.69
C VAL A 516 30.93 -22.64 8.19
N GLU A 517 30.99 -23.86 7.68
CA GLU A 517 30.77 -24.18 6.29
C GLU A 517 29.43 -24.90 6.13
N VAL A 518 28.79 -24.70 4.98
CA VAL A 518 27.48 -25.23 4.65
C VAL A 518 27.52 -25.95 3.32
N LYS A 519 26.59 -26.90 3.17
CA LYS A 519 26.41 -27.68 1.94
C LYS A 519 24.92 -27.85 1.65
N VAL A 520 24.55 -27.67 0.39
CA VAL A 520 23.20 -27.96 -0.11
C VAL A 520 23.32 -29.02 -1.19
N GLN A 521 22.69 -30.17 -0.99
CA GLN A 521 22.77 -31.28 -1.92
C GLN A 521 21.37 -31.69 -2.36
N ARG A 522 21.10 -31.63 -3.67
CA ARG A 522 19.81 -32.09 -4.21
C ARG A 522 19.74 -33.61 -4.07
N LEU A 523 18.63 -34.10 -3.50
CA LEU A 523 18.39 -35.52 -3.26
C LEU A 523 17.64 -36.19 -4.42
N ASN A 524 16.94 -35.40 -5.25
CA ASN A 524 16.10 -35.89 -6.34
C ASN A 524 16.47 -35.28 -7.72
N GLY A 525 17.76 -35.09 -7.99
CA GLY A 525 18.24 -34.59 -9.29
C GLY A 525 19.67 -34.05 -9.21
N ASN A 526 20.14 -33.42 -10.29
CA ASN A 526 21.47 -32.82 -10.33
C ASN A 526 21.45 -31.39 -9.78
N PHE A 527 22.47 -31.05 -8.99
CA PHE A 527 22.75 -29.70 -8.50
C PHE A 527 24.27 -29.52 -8.44
N SER A 528 24.78 -28.52 -9.16
CA SER A 528 26.21 -28.33 -9.41
C SER A 528 26.96 -27.66 -8.25
N ASP A 529 26.28 -26.89 -7.40
CA ASP A 529 26.89 -26.17 -6.26
C ASP A 529 26.76 -26.99 -4.95
N ASN A 530 27.15 -28.27 -5.00
CA ASN A 530 26.93 -29.25 -3.91
C ASN A 530 28.15 -29.47 -2.98
N GLY A 531 29.16 -28.61 -3.06
CA GLY A 531 30.36 -28.62 -2.22
C GLY A 531 30.16 -28.01 -0.83
N TRP A 532 31.18 -28.13 0.03
CA TRP A 532 31.24 -27.40 1.29
C TRP A 532 31.77 -25.98 1.06
N PHE A 533 31.05 -24.99 1.57
CA PHE A 533 31.39 -23.58 1.39
C PHE A 533 31.31 -22.81 2.69
N THR A 534 32.29 -21.95 2.95
CA THR A 534 32.28 -21.04 4.09
C THR A 534 31.07 -20.10 4.03
N SER A 535 30.38 -19.92 5.15
CA SER A 535 29.30 -18.94 5.30
C SER A 535 29.82 -17.60 5.78
N ASN A 536 29.18 -16.51 5.33
CA ASN A 536 29.49 -15.16 5.74
C ASN A 536 28.90 -14.86 7.12
N ALA A 537 29.67 -14.25 8.01
CA ALA A 537 29.16 -13.82 9.31
C ALA A 537 28.19 -12.62 9.16
N GLY A 538 27.14 -12.56 9.99
CA GLY A 538 26.22 -11.42 10.08
C GLY A 538 24.88 -11.57 9.34
N ALA A 539 24.18 -12.68 9.51
CA ALA A 539 22.82 -12.84 8.96
C ALA A 539 21.78 -11.93 9.68
N PHE A 540 20.90 -11.27 8.92
CA PHE A 540 19.93 -10.28 9.46
C PHE A 540 18.53 -10.84 9.70
N ARG A 541 18.38 -12.16 9.76
CA ARG A 541 17.07 -12.82 9.91
C ARG A 541 17.03 -13.71 11.13
N ASP A 542 16.01 -13.52 11.96
CA ASP A 542 15.69 -14.34 13.15
C ASP A 542 16.88 -14.69 14.06
N SER A 543 17.81 -13.74 14.26
CA SER A 543 19.01 -13.90 15.12
C SER A 543 19.99 -15.03 14.73
N TYR A 544 19.98 -15.47 13.47
CA TYR A 544 21.04 -16.31 12.91
C TYR A 544 22.33 -15.49 12.76
N ASN A 545 23.51 -16.11 12.87
CA ASN A 545 24.78 -15.38 12.87
C ASN A 545 25.68 -15.68 11.66
N TYR A 546 25.34 -16.64 10.81
CA TYR A 546 25.98 -16.90 9.51
C TYR A 546 24.96 -17.06 8.39
N THR A 547 25.32 -16.64 7.17
CA THR A 547 24.49 -16.86 5.96
C THR A 547 25.32 -17.18 4.73
N ARG A 548 24.73 -17.93 3.81
CA ARG A 548 25.24 -18.11 2.45
C ARG A 548 24.09 -18.02 1.45
N PHE A 549 24.26 -17.17 0.44
CA PHE A 549 23.35 -17.10 -0.70
C PHE A 549 23.79 -18.08 -1.79
N TYR A 550 22.85 -18.81 -2.36
CA TYR A 550 23.02 -19.65 -3.53
C TYR A 550 22.33 -18.94 -4.71
N PRO A 551 23.08 -18.24 -5.57
CA PRO A 551 22.48 -17.45 -6.65
C PRO A 551 21.90 -18.36 -7.74
N PRO A 552 20.74 -17.99 -8.34
CA PRO A 552 20.26 -18.61 -9.56
C PRO A 552 21.12 -18.17 -10.76
N VAL A 553 21.07 -18.93 -11.86
CA VAL A 553 21.76 -18.53 -13.11
C VAL A 553 21.07 -17.32 -13.72
N ARG A 554 19.73 -17.30 -13.66
CA ARG A 554 18.83 -16.17 -13.90
C ARG A 554 17.51 -16.43 -13.16
N PRO A 555 16.67 -15.42 -12.87
CA PRO A 555 15.43 -15.64 -12.12
C PRO A 555 14.58 -16.78 -12.70
N GLY A 556 14.37 -17.82 -11.91
CA GLY A 556 13.57 -19.01 -12.28
C GLY A 556 14.31 -20.06 -13.12
N GLU A 557 15.62 -19.91 -13.34
CA GLU A 557 16.43 -20.86 -14.11
C GLU A 557 17.79 -21.12 -13.43
N GLY A 558 18.08 -22.39 -13.14
CA GLY A 558 19.29 -22.81 -12.43
C GLY A 558 19.30 -22.38 -10.95
N GLY A 559 20.41 -22.64 -10.26
CA GLY A 559 20.52 -22.42 -8.81
C GLY A 559 19.80 -23.50 -7.99
N VAL A 560 19.18 -23.10 -6.88
CA VAL A 560 18.42 -24.01 -6.01
C VAL A 560 16.98 -24.10 -6.51
N GLU A 561 16.74 -25.01 -7.45
CA GLU A 561 15.43 -25.25 -8.05
C GLU A 561 14.45 -25.93 -7.06
N PRO A 562 13.13 -25.93 -7.32
CA PRO A 562 12.18 -26.63 -6.48
C PRO A 562 12.53 -28.12 -6.39
N GLY A 563 12.59 -28.65 -5.17
CA GLY A 563 12.98 -30.04 -4.96
C GLY A 563 13.29 -30.40 -3.53
N GLN A 564 13.82 -31.62 -3.36
CA GLN A 564 14.28 -32.14 -2.08
C GLN A 564 15.78 -31.94 -1.95
N TYR A 565 16.20 -31.38 -0.84
CA TYR A 565 17.59 -31.05 -0.57
C TYR A 565 18.01 -31.54 0.80
N LEU A 566 19.21 -32.09 0.89
CA LEU A 566 19.94 -32.26 2.13
C LEU A 566 20.71 -30.97 2.39
N ILE A 567 20.32 -30.28 3.45
CA ILE A 567 20.98 -29.06 3.92
C ILE A 567 21.85 -29.44 5.10
N SER A 568 23.15 -29.17 4.99
CA SER A 568 24.13 -29.43 6.04
C SER A 568 24.86 -28.14 6.47
N ALA A 569 25.22 -28.07 7.75
CA ALA A 569 26.14 -27.08 8.29
C ALA A 569 27.09 -27.71 9.32
N ARG A 570 28.36 -27.28 9.33
CA ARG A 570 29.36 -27.71 10.31
C ARG A 570 30.39 -26.62 10.57
N ARG A 571 31.10 -26.68 11.70
CA ARG A 571 32.22 -25.78 12.00
C ARG A 571 33.39 -26.05 11.05
N ILE A 572 34.02 -24.98 10.57
CA ILE A 572 35.22 -25.07 9.72
C ILE A 572 36.32 -25.79 10.50
N GLY A 573 36.90 -26.83 9.90
CA GLY A 573 37.94 -27.65 10.53
C GLY A 573 37.44 -28.66 11.57
N GLN A 574 36.12 -28.81 11.77
CA GLN A 574 35.53 -29.75 12.72
C GLN A 574 34.37 -30.56 12.10
N PRO A 575 34.67 -31.59 11.28
CA PRO A 575 33.64 -32.35 10.54
C PRO A 575 32.59 -33.04 11.43
N THR A 576 32.95 -33.40 12.66
CA THR A 576 32.05 -34.07 13.63
C THR A 576 30.95 -33.16 14.20
N SER A 577 31.00 -31.86 13.92
CA SER A 577 29.95 -30.89 14.32
C SER A 577 28.81 -30.79 13.30
N GLU A 578 28.83 -31.59 12.24
CA GLU A 578 27.84 -31.53 11.16
C GLU A 578 26.41 -31.81 11.67
N LYS A 579 25.52 -30.88 11.35
CA LYS A 579 24.07 -31.05 11.41
C LYS A 579 23.55 -31.03 9.99
N ALA A 580 22.79 -32.04 9.63
CA ALA A 580 22.21 -32.18 8.31
C ALA A 580 20.73 -32.54 8.43
N ILE A 581 19.89 -31.96 7.57
CA ILE A 581 18.48 -32.29 7.50
C ILE A 581 18.00 -32.28 6.04
N ALA A 582 17.23 -33.31 5.68
CA ALA A 582 16.57 -33.38 4.40
C ALA A 582 15.27 -32.57 4.45
N VAL A 583 15.08 -31.67 3.49
CA VAL A 583 13.92 -30.79 3.40
C VAL A 583 13.36 -30.77 1.99
N VAL A 584 12.03 -30.66 1.89
CA VAL A 584 11.38 -30.17 0.67
C VAL A 584 11.37 -28.66 0.77
N LEU A 585 11.92 -27.96 -0.22
CA LEU A 585 11.96 -26.51 -0.18
C LEU A 585 10.56 -25.92 -0.34
N SER A 586 10.24 -24.94 0.50
CA SER A 586 8.96 -24.23 0.53
C SER A 586 9.20 -22.72 0.56
N GLY A 587 8.32 -21.95 -0.09
CA GLY A 587 8.47 -20.50 -0.20
C GLY A 587 8.52 -19.79 1.16
N GLY A 588 9.41 -18.80 1.27
CA GLY A 588 9.62 -17.97 2.46
C GLY A 588 10.68 -18.52 3.41
N PHE A 589 10.67 -18.05 4.67
CA PHE A 589 11.64 -18.44 5.69
C PHE A 589 11.22 -19.66 6.49
N ARG A 590 12.15 -20.54 6.81
CA ARG A 590 11.95 -21.68 7.69
C ARG A 590 13.17 -21.93 8.56
N THR A 591 12.92 -22.24 9.84
CA THR A 591 13.91 -22.86 10.73
C THR A 591 13.74 -24.37 10.63
N ILE A 592 14.82 -25.08 10.28
CA ILE A 592 14.79 -26.51 9.93
C ILE A 592 15.59 -27.38 10.88
N PHE A 593 16.49 -26.79 11.67
CA PHE A 593 17.09 -27.44 12.83
C PHE A 593 16.88 -26.51 14.03
N PRO A 594 15.98 -26.81 14.99
CA PRO A 594 15.72 -25.97 16.16
C PRO A 594 16.77 -26.18 17.27
N ALA A 595 16.91 -25.20 18.18
CA ALA A 595 17.80 -25.32 19.34
C ALA A 595 17.25 -26.33 20.36
N SER A 596 18.11 -27.13 20.99
CA SER A 596 17.69 -28.05 22.06
C SER A 596 17.37 -27.26 23.34
N GLU A 597 16.13 -27.31 23.81
CA GLU A 597 15.74 -26.83 25.15
C GLU A 597 16.00 -27.92 26.20
N THR A 598 16.71 -27.57 27.28
CA THR A 598 16.76 -28.37 28.51
C THR A 598 15.60 -28.00 29.42
N THR A 599 14.63 -28.91 29.59
CA THR A 599 13.83 -29.02 30.82
C THR A 599 13.45 -30.47 31.10
N THR A 600 13.75 -30.86 32.33
CA THR A 600 13.42 -32.12 33.01
C THR A 600 11.91 -32.27 33.20
N THR A 601 11.32 -33.37 32.72
CA THR A 601 10.33 -34.24 33.41
C THR A 601 9.92 -35.40 32.47
N THR A 602 10.17 -36.64 32.88
CA THR A 602 9.63 -37.93 32.35
C THR A 602 8.41 -38.37 33.19
N PRO A 603 7.65 -39.47 32.90
CA PRO A 603 7.36 -40.32 31.71
C PRO A 603 5.80 -40.55 31.54
N PRO A 604 5.18 -41.47 30.73
CA PRO A 604 5.72 -42.72 30.17
C PRO A 604 5.43 -43.11 28.70
N VAL A 605 6.49 -43.65 28.13
CA VAL A 605 6.64 -44.88 27.32
C VAL A 605 5.37 -45.58 26.84
N GLU A 606 5.22 -45.63 25.52
CA GLU A 606 4.74 -46.83 24.82
C GLU A 606 5.63 -47.10 23.58
N THR A 607 5.91 -48.37 23.38
CA THR A 607 6.93 -48.98 22.52
C THR A 607 6.61 -48.82 21.01
N PRO A 608 7.59 -48.55 20.12
CA PRO A 608 7.34 -48.55 18.68
C PRO A 608 7.38 -49.97 18.11
N ALA A 609 6.29 -50.38 17.46
CA ALA A 609 6.29 -51.51 16.54
C ALA A 609 6.86 -51.06 15.18
N THR A 610 7.86 -51.79 14.71
CA THR A 610 8.51 -51.64 13.41
C THR A 610 7.55 -51.93 12.25
N PRO A 611 7.57 -51.13 11.17
CA PRO A 611 7.30 -51.64 9.82
C PRO A 611 8.51 -51.49 8.88
N PRO A 612 8.53 -52.25 7.77
CA PRO A 612 9.76 -52.70 7.12
C PRO A 612 10.31 -51.75 6.05
N ILE A 613 11.57 -52.04 5.72
CA ILE A 613 12.42 -51.67 4.58
C ILE A 613 11.65 -51.06 3.38
N PRO A 614 12.10 -49.89 2.83
CA PRO A 614 11.57 -49.38 1.58
C PRO A 614 12.02 -50.27 0.42
N THR A 615 11.07 -50.99 -0.17
CA THR A 615 11.20 -51.46 -1.56
C THR A 615 11.01 -50.26 -2.49
N THR A 616 11.90 -50.19 -3.48
CA THR A 616 11.94 -49.19 -4.55
C THR A 616 10.56 -49.04 -5.21
N PRO A 617 9.98 -47.83 -5.33
CA PRO A 617 8.86 -47.61 -6.24
C PRO A 617 9.38 -47.66 -7.68
N GLN A 618 9.13 -48.78 -8.34
CA GLN A 618 9.07 -48.84 -9.79
C GLN A 618 8.04 -47.82 -10.30
N THR A 619 8.36 -47.21 -11.44
CA THR A 619 7.44 -46.49 -12.31
C THR A 619 6.14 -47.29 -12.47
N PRO A 620 4.95 -46.75 -12.13
CA PRO A 620 3.70 -47.41 -12.50
C PRO A 620 3.61 -47.40 -14.02
N ALA A 621 3.55 -48.59 -14.62
CA ALA A 621 3.15 -48.75 -16.01
C ALA A 621 1.72 -48.20 -16.16
N THR A 622 1.57 -47.12 -16.91
CA THR A 622 0.26 -46.66 -17.36
C THR A 622 -0.23 -47.59 -18.47
N THR A 623 -1.14 -48.49 -18.12
CA THR A 623 -2.07 -49.03 -19.11
C THR A 623 -3.00 -47.89 -19.51
N ASN A 624 -2.68 -47.21 -20.61
CA ASN A 624 -3.53 -46.17 -21.19
C ASN A 624 -4.62 -46.84 -22.04
N PRO A 625 -5.90 -46.87 -21.63
CA PRO A 625 -6.96 -46.82 -22.62
C PRO A 625 -6.88 -45.41 -23.25
N THR A 626 -6.62 -45.33 -24.55
CA THR A 626 -6.83 -44.08 -25.29
C THR A 626 -8.31 -43.73 -25.23
N VAL A 627 -8.69 -42.85 -24.31
CA VAL A 627 -10.06 -42.31 -24.23
C VAL A 627 -10.20 -41.29 -25.35
N ALA A 628 -10.79 -41.71 -26.48
CA ALA A 628 -11.01 -40.83 -27.62
C ALA A 628 -11.86 -39.62 -27.20
N GLY A 629 -11.28 -38.42 -27.27
CA GLY A 629 -11.95 -37.17 -26.91
C GLY A 629 -11.63 -36.62 -25.50
N LEU A 630 -10.88 -37.31 -24.64
CA LEU A 630 -10.34 -36.72 -23.40
C LEU A 630 -8.87 -36.34 -23.64
N ARG A 631 -8.60 -35.04 -23.83
CA ARG A 631 -7.30 -34.53 -24.29
C ARG A 631 -6.33 -34.28 -23.15
N LYS A 632 -6.82 -33.78 -22.01
CA LYS A 632 -5.98 -33.41 -20.86
C LYS A 632 -6.73 -33.56 -19.54
N VAL A 633 -6.03 -34.02 -18.49
CA VAL A 633 -6.53 -34.02 -17.11
C VAL A 633 -5.45 -33.46 -16.19
N GLY A 634 -5.85 -32.63 -15.24
CA GLY A 634 -4.96 -31.96 -14.30
C GLY A 634 -5.66 -31.60 -12.99
N TYR A 635 -4.93 -30.92 -12.12
CA TYR A 635 -5.50 -30.35 -10.91
C TYR A 635 -4.86 -29.01 -10.56
N LYS A 636 -5.59 -28.17 -9.82
CA LYS A 636 -5.07 -27.01 -9.10
C LYS A 636 -5.25 -27.23 -7.61
N TYR A 637 -4.20 -27.04 -6.83
CA TYR A 637 -4.27 -27.12 -5.38
C TYR A 637 -3.73 -25.86 -4.73
N ASP A 638 -4.55 -25.21 -3.92
CA ASP A 638 -4.22 -24.04 -3.11
C ASP A 638 -4.13 -24.47 -1.63
N ALA A 639 -2.93 -24.87 -1.24
CA ALA A 639 -2.62 -25.37 0.09
C ALA A 639 -2.96 -24.42 1.26
N PRO A 640 -2.70 -23.09 1.21
CA PRO A 640 -3.17 -22.15 2.24
C PRO A 640 -4.69 -22.15 2.44
N THR A 641 -5.47 -22.35 1.38
CA THR A 641 -6.94 -22.29 1.46
C THR A 641 -7.60 -23.67 1.51
N HIS A 642 -6.87 -24.75 1.26
CA HIS A 642 -7.40 -26.10 0.97
C HIS A 642 -8.35 -26.13 -0.24
N GLY A 643 -8.26 -25.13 -1.12
CA GLY A 643 -9.00 -25.06 -2.38
C GLY A 643 -8.43 -26.05 -3.39
N PHE A 644 -9.29 -26.88 -3.99
CA PHE A 644 -8.84 -27.88 -4.96
C PHE A 644 -9.76 -27.97 -6.17
N GLN A 645 -9.19 -27.95 -7.37
CA GLN A 645 -9.92 -28.07 -8.64
C GLN A 645 -9.37 -29.27 -9.40
N LEU A 646 -10.25 -30.15 -9.89
CA LEU A 646 -9.88 -31.07 -10.97
C LEU A 646 -10.15 -30.39 -12.30
N LEU A 647 -9.18 -30.43 -13.20
CA LEU A 647 -9.17 -29.72 -14.47
C LEU A 647 -9.21 -30.72 -15.63
N THR A 648 -9.99 -30.43 -16.66
CA THR A 648 -10.11 -31.32 -17.82
C THR A 648 -10.16 -30.53 -19.13
N ASP A 649 -9.61 -31.11 -20.20
CA ASP A 649 -9.88 -30.71 -21.58
C ASP A 649 -10.41 -31.89 -22.37
N ALA A 650 -11.57 -31.74 -22.99
CA ALA A 650 -12.26 -32.82 -23.70
C ALA A 650 -13.18 -32.29 -24.82
N ASP A 651 -13.53 -33.19 -25.74
CA ASP A 651 -14.50 -32.98 -26.83
C ASP A 651 -15.96 -33.21 -26.40
N GLY A 652 -16.20 -33.57 -25.14
CA GLY A 652 -17.55 -33.85 -24.62
C GLY A 652 -17.61 -33.81 -23.09
N PRO A 653 -18.80 -34.05 -22.49
CA PRO A 653 -19.00 -34.00 -21.04
C PRO A 653 -18.12 -34.99 -20.28
N VAL A 654 -17.52 -34.53 -19.19
CA VAL A 654 -16.59 -35.29 -18.36
C VAL A 654 -17.11 -35.39 -16.93
N GLU A 655 -16.94 -36.55 -16.32
CA GLU A 655 -17.10 -36.73 -14.88
C GLU A 655 -15.74 -36.98 -14.23
N VAL A 656 -15.58 -36.47 -13.01
CA VAL A 656 -14.34 -36.59 -12.24
C VAL A 656 -14.59 -37.03 -10.81
N ARG A 657 -13.56 -37.65 -10.21
CA ARG A 657 -13.59 -38.25 -8.88
C ARG A 657 -12.26 -38.06 -8.14
N LEU A 658 -12.33 -37.90 -6.82
CA LEU A 658 -11.20 -37.72 -5.91
C LEU A 658 -11.27 -38.71 -4.72
N GLU A 659 -10.17 -39.37 -4.42
CA GLU A 659 -10.02 -40.31 -3.29
C GLU A 659 -8.71 -40.03 -2.54
N ARG A 660 -8.72 -40.02 -1.20
CA ARG A 660 -7.49 -39.87 -0.39
C ARG A 660 -6.94 -41.24 -0.01
N LEU A 661 -5.61 -41.40 -0.13
CA LEU A 661 -4.91 -42.68 0.06
C LEU A 661 -4.16 -42.78 1.40
N ASP A 662 -3.94 -41.67 2.10
CA ASP A 662 -3.07 -41.59 3.28
C ASP A 662 -3.66 -40.81 4.47
N GLY A 663 -4.98 -40.78 4.62
CA GLY A 663 -5.61 -40.17 5.79
C GLY A 663 -7.13 -40.04 5.68
N PRO A 664 -7.78 -39.37 6.64
CA PRO A 664 -9.23 -39.21 6.65
C PRO A 664 -9.67 -38.19 5.60
N PHE A 665 -10.30 -38.65 4.52
CA PHE A 665 -11.11 -37.90 3.57
C PHE A 665 -11.89 -38.92 2.74
N ALA A 666 -13.23 -38.86 2.77
CA ALA A 666 -14.05 -39.85 2.08
C ALA A 666 -13.94 -39.68 0.56
N GLU A 667 -13.93 -40.80 -0.17
CA GLU A 667 -13.99 -40.80 -1.63
C GLU A 667 -15.22 -40.01 -2.10
N THR A 668 -15.02 -39.10 -3.05
CA THR A 668 -16.14 -38.38 -3.67
C THR A 668 -16.80 -39.28 -4.70
N GLY A 669 -18.12 -39.20 -4.90
CA GLY A 669 -18.76 -39.83 -6.06
C GLY A 669 -18.31 -39.21 -7.40
N TRP A 670 -18.52 -39.95 -8.49
CA TRP A 670 -18.43 -39.38 -9.85
C TRP A 670 -19.36 -38.18 -9.96
N GLY A 671 -18.85 -37.08 -10.50
CA GLY A 671 -19.67 -35.90 -10.72
C GLY A 671 -19.13 -35.01 -11.82
N PRO A 672 -20.00 -34.19 -12.41
CA PRO A 672 -19.69 -33.46 -13.64
C PRO A 672 -18.67 -32.34 -13.39
N VAL A 673 -17.86 -32.05 -14.41
CA VAL A 673 -17.10 -30.79 -14.51
C VAL A 673 -17.98 -29.71 -15.14
N VAL A 674 -17.77 -28.46 -14.75
CA VAL A 674 -18.37 -27.28 -15.40
C VAL A 674 -17.44 -26.78 -16.51
N PRO A 675 -17.95 -26.38 -17.70
CA PRO A 675 -17.15 -25.97 -18.86
C PRO A 675 -16.60 -24.55 -18.71
N PHE A 676 -15.83 -24.33 -17.64
CA PHE A 676 -15.22 -23.05 -17.29
C PHE A 676 -14.00 -23.29 -16.39
N THR A 677 -12.83 -22.74 -16.75
CA THR A 677 -11.65 -22.67 -15.88
C THR A 677 -10.70 -21.57 -16.34
N ASP A 678 -10.02 -20.92 -15.39
CA ASP A 678 -9.01 -19.89 -15.65
C ASP A 678 -7.62 -20.50 -15.95
N GLU A 679 -7.50 -21.83 -15.96
CA GLU A 679 -6.25 -22.56 -16.08
C GLU A 679 -5.89 -22.91 -17.53
N SER A 680 -4.77 -22.34 -18.00
CA SER A 680 -4.31 -22.48 -19.38
C SER A 680 -4.16 -23.94 -19.84
N GLY A 681 -4.77 -24.25 -20.98
CA GLY A 681 -4.75 -25.59 -21.57
C GLY A 681 -5.79 -26.56 -20.99
N TYR A 682 -6.77 -26.08 -20.21
CA TYR A 682 -7.95 -26.81 -19.78
C TYR A 682 -9.22 -26.06 -20.20
N THR A 683 -10.33 -26.78 -20.39
CA THR A 683 -11.61 -26.19 -20.85
C THR A 683 -12.74 -26.35 -19.84
N ALA A 684 -12.54 -27.14 -18.79
CA ALA A 684 -13.52 -27.39 -17.74
C ALA A 684 -12.87 -27.70 -16.39
N GLN A 685 -13.61 -27.52 -15.29
CA GLN A 685 -13.16 -27.88 -13.94
C GLN A 685 -14.28 -28.42 -13.04
N ARG A 686 -13.91 -29.11 -11.97
CA ARG A 686 -14.78 -29.33 -10.80
C ARG A 686 -14.07 -28.82 -9.56
N PHE A 687 -14.71 -27.88 -8.86
CA PHE A 687 -14.16 -27.30 -7.63
C PHE A 687 -14.65 -28.06 -6.40
N TYR A 688 -13.69 -28.47 -5.56
CA TYR A 688 -13.92 -29.04 -4.24
C TYR A 688 -13.66 -27.95 -3.22
N ALA A 689 -14.74 -27.22 -2.87
CA ALA A 689 -14.65 -26.08 -1.98
C ALA A 689 -14.31 -26.52 -0.54
N PRO A 690 -13.36 -25.84 0.12
CA PRO A 690 -13.15 -25.99 1.55
C PRO A 690 -14.33 -25.36 2.31
N VAL A 691 -14.51 -25.74 3.57
CA VAL A 691 -15.59 -25.19 4.42
C VAL A 691 -15.30 -23.71 4.73
N ALA A 692 -14.02 -23.37 4.90
CA ALA A 692 -13.47 -22.02 4.88
C ALA A 692 -11.99 -22.10 4.45
N PRO A 693 -11.33 -21.00 4.03
CA PRO A 693 -9.91 -21.02 3.69
C PRO A 693 -9.04 -21.63 4.81
N GLY A 694 -8.43 -22.79 4.53
CA GLY A 694 -7.59 -23.53 5.47
C GLY A 694 -8.34 -24.45 6.45
N VAL A 695 -9.68 -24.53 6.36
CA VAL A 695 -10.53 -25.34 7.25
C VAL A 695 -11.45 -26.25 6.42
N GLY A 696 -11.29 -27.57 6.58
CA GLY A 696 -11.98 -28.57 5.74
C GLY A 696 -11.46 -28.58 4.30
N GLY A 697 -12.11 -29.34 3.41
CA GLY A 697 -11.71 -29.44 2.00
C GLY A 697 -10.60 -30.46 1.74
N VAL A 698 -9.90 -30.29 0.62
CA VAL A 698 -8.82 -31.18 0.20
C VAL A 698 -7.52 -30.69 0.82
N VAL A 699 -6.93 -31.48 1.70
CA VAL A 699 -5.70 -31.13 2.43
C VAL A 699 -4.47 -31.81 1.83
N ALA A 700 -3.27 -31.36 2.20
CA ALA A 700 -2.04 -31.97 1.70
C ALA A 700 -1.98 -33.48 2.03
N GLY A 701 -1.61 -34.29 1.03
CA GLY A 701 -1.58 -35.74 1.16
C GLY A 701 -1.53 -36.43 -0.20
N ARG A 702 -1.60 -37.76 -0.19
CA ARG A 702 -1.68 -38.61 -1.37
C ARG A 702 -3.13 -38.85 -1.77
N TYR A 703 -3.41 -38.63 -3.04
CA TYR A 703 -4.73 -38.78 -3.62
C TYR A 703 -4.69 -39.57 -4.92
N ARG A 704 -5.80 -40.23 -5.21
CA ARG A 704 -6.10 -40.80 -6.51
C ARG A 704 -7.11 -39.89 -7.22
N LEU A 705 -6.71 -39.37 -8.37
CA LEU A 705 -7.52 -38.51 -9.23
C LEU A 705 -8.03 -39.33 -10.41
N SER A 706 -9.33 -39.29 -10.68
CA SER A 706 -9.92 -40.02 -11.80
C SER A 706 -10.82 -39.13 -12.68
N ALA A 707 -10.80 -39.38 -13.98
CA ALA A 707 -11.62 -38.68 -14.97
C ALA A 707 -12.10 -39.65 -16.08
N ARG A 708 -13.31 -39.43 -16.60
CA ARG A 708 -13.87 -40.19 -17.72
C ARG A 708 -14.88 -39.35 -18.52
N LEU A 709 -15.02 -39.63 -19.81
CA LEU A 709 -16.14 -39.10 -20.59
C LEU A 709 -17.44 -39.75 -20.12
N THR A 710 -18.52 -38.98 -19.98
CA THR A 710 -19.83 -39.51 -19.60
C THR A 710 -20.35 -40.54 -20.62
N SER A 711 -19.96 -40.40 -21.89
CA SER A 711 -20.29 -41.33 -22.97
C SER A 711 -19.45 -42.62 -22.98
N GLN A 712 -18.38 -42.70 -22.18
CA GLN A 712 -17.47 -43.85 -22.10
C GLN A 712 -17.14 -44.17 -20.62
N PRO A 713 -18.12 -44.61 -19.82
CA PRO A 713 -17.98 -44.74 -18.37
C PRO A 713 -16.94 -45.78 -17.91
N ASP A 714 -16.58 -46.72 -18.79
CA ASP A 714 -15.61 -47.80 -18.53
C ASP A 714 -14.16 -47.38 -18.87
N ALA A 715 -13.98 -46.25 -19.55
CA ALA A 715 -12.67 -45.76 -20.00
C ALA A 715 -12.17 -44.66 -19.05
N VAL A 716 -11.65 -45.07 -17.90
CA VAL A 716 -11.25 -44.17 -16.80
C VAL A 716 -9.74 -43.89 -16.83
N ILE A 717 -9.37 -42.61 -16.86
CA ILE A 717 -8.01 -42.16 -16.56
C ILE A 717 -7.88 -42.03 -15.04
N THR A 718 -6.86 -42.66 -14.46
CA THR A 718 -6.56 -42.56 -13.02
C THR A 718 -5.09 -42.27 -12.80
N SER A 719 -4.79 -41.38 -11.87
CA SER A 719 -3.42 -41.05 -11.47
C SER A 719 -3.33 -40.88 -9.95
N GLU A 720 -2.31 -41.46 -9.32
CA GLU A 720 -1.99 -41.22 -7.92
C GLU A 720 -0.96 -40.12 -7.80
N VAL A 721 -1.26 -39.10 -6.99
CA VAL A 721 -0.43 -37.92 -6.81
C VAL A 721 -0.29 -37.57 -5.33
N THR A 722 0.87 -37.08 -4.93
CA THR A 722 0.99 -36.27 -3.71
C THR A 722 0.69 -34.83 -4.10
N LEU A 723 -0.32 -34.21 -3.47
CA LEU A 723 -0.75 -32.87 -3.86
C LEU A 723 0.35 -31.84 -3.60
N ALA A 724 0.72 -31.12 -4.65
CA ALA A 724 1.63 -29.98 -4.60
C ALA A 724 0.85 -28.68 -4.86
N TYR A 725 1.27 -27.59 -4.21
CA TYR A 725 0.67 -26.27 -4.42
C TYR A 725 0.89 -25.79 -5.86
N GLY A 726 -0.17 -25.41 -6.56
CA GLY A 726 -0.13 -24.97 -7.97
C GLY A 726 -0.98 -25.84 -8.90
N VAL A 727 -0.69 -25.75 -10.21
CA VAL A 727 -1.50 -26.36 -11.28
C VAL A 727 -0.65 -27.40 -12.03
N PHE A 728 -1.14 -28.64 -12.10
CA PHE A 728 -0.38 -29.77 -12.63
C PHE A 728 -1.20 -30.57 -13.64
N SER A 729 -0.53 -31.08 -14.67
CA SER A 729 -1.13 -32.01 -15.64
C SER A 729 -0.81 -33.44 -15.22
N ILE A 730 -1.82 -34.29 -15.13
CA ILE A 730 -1.68 -35.71 -14.77
C ILE A 730 -1.90 -36.65 -15.97
N PHE A 731 -2.52 -36.15 -17.04
CA PHE A 731 -2.69 -36.86 -18.30
C PHE A 731 -2.72 -35.88 -19.47
N ILE A 732 -2.02 -36.22 -20.55
CA ILE A 732 -2.07 -35.54 -21.85
C ILE A 732 -2.13 -36.64 -22.92
N ALA A 733 -3.12 -36.58 -23.82
CA ALA A 733 -3.23 -37.51 -24.93
C ALA A 733 -2.07 -37.31 -25.92
N GLN A 734 -1.38 -38.39 -26.32
CA GLN A 734 -0.33 -38.33 -27.33
C GLN A 734 -0.98 -38.23 -28.74
N THR A 735 -0.73 -37.13 -29.46
CA THR A 735 -1.06 -37.03 -30.89
C THR A 735 0.05 -37.66 -31.75
N PRO A 736 -0.27 -38.46 -32.79
CA PRO A 736 0.73 -38.95 -33.73
C PRO A 736 1.32 -37.80 -34.57
N ALA A 737 2.61 -37.86 -34.85
CA ALA A 737 3.30 -36.90 -35.73
C ALA A 737 3.00 -37.17 -37.22
N THR A 738 2.63 -36.16 -38.00
CA THR A 738 2.67 -36.16 -39.49
C THR A 738 2.57 -34.70 -40.04
N PRO A 739 2.91 -34.42 -41.33
CA PRO A 739 3.95 -33.48 -41.77
C PRO A 739 3.39 -32.15 -42.36
N PRO A 740 4.24 -31.24 -42.89
CA PRO A 740 3.81 -29.90 -43.26
C PRO A 740 3.00 -29.86 -44.57
N GLY A 741 1.87 -29.15 -44.53
CA GLY A 741 1.18 -28.62 -45.71
C GLY A 741 -0.18 -29.24 -46.00
N SER A 742 -1.25 -28.48 -45.73
CA SER A 742 -2.48 -28.48 -46.52
C SER A 742 -3.32 -27.28 -46.09
N THR A 743 -3.24 -26.21 -46.88
CA THR A 743 -4.18 -25.09 -46.88
C THR A 743 -5.60 -25.61 -47.13
N THR A 744 -6.53 -25.32 -46.22
CA THR A 744 -7.96 -25.34 -46.56
C THR A 744 -8.52 -23.95 -46.31
N THR A 745 -8.78 -23.27 -47.41
CA THR A 745 -9.50 -22.01 -47.53
C THR A 745 -10.95 -22.24 -47.11
N THR A 746 -11.44 -21.47 -46.15
CA THR A 746 -12.88 -21.22 -46.00
C THR A 746 -13.10 -19.72 -46.05
N THR A 747 -13.76 -19.33 -47.13
CA THR A 747 -14.22 -18.00 -47.51
C THR A 747 -15.13 -17.40 -46.42
N THR A 748 -14.65 -16.34 -45.77
CA THR A 748 -15.53 -15.31 -45.22
C THR A 748 -15.65 -14.21 -46.26
N SER A 749 -16.90 -13.87 -46.59
CA SER A 749 -17.25 -12.83 -47.54
C SER A 749 -16.57 -11.50 -47.19
N PRO A 750 -16.10 -10.72 -48.18
CA PRO A 750 -15.52 -9.41 -47.89
C PRO A 750 -16.59 -8.49 -47.30
N PRO A 751 -16.27 -7.65 -46.29
CA PRO A 751 -17.09 -6.49 -46.01
C PRO A 751 -17.13 -5.63 -47.28
N LYS A 752 -18.30 -5.12 -47.63
CA LYS A 752 -18.46 -4.09 -48.65
C LYS A 752 -17.42 -2.99 -48.42
N THR A 753 -16.62 -2.71 -49.44
CA THR A 753 -15.79 -1.51 -49.55
C THR A 753 -16.70 -0.29 -49.53
N GLY A 754 -16.99 0.20 -48.32
CA GLY A 754 -17.44 1.57 -48.10
C GLY A 754 -16.24 2.49 -48.24
N THR A 755 -16.39 3.48 -49.11
CA THR A 755 -15.48 4.61 -49.36
C THR A 755 -14.86 5.14 -48.05
N VAL A 756 -13.58 5.49 -48.08
CA VAL A 756 -12.85 6.15 -46.97
C VAL A 756 -13.74 7.25 -46.36
N ALA A 757 -14.34 6.96 -45.21
CA ALA A 757 -15.29 7.87 -44.56
C ALA A 757 -14.50 8.93 -43.78
N ALA A 758 -14.75 10.19 -44.13
CA ALA A 758 -14.13 11.36 -43.53
C ALA A 758 -14.34 11.40 -42.01
N GLY A 759 -13.24 11.56 -41.25
CA GLY A 759 -13.24 11.98 -39.85
C GLY A 759 -13.13 10.91 -38.76
N ILE A 760 -13.22 9.60 -39.05
CA ILE A 760 -12.95 8.50 -38.08
C ILE A 760 -11.64 7.81 -38.41
N ASN A 761 -10.64 8.01 -37.57
CA ASN A 761 -9.26 7.58 -37.79
C ASN A 761 -8.94 6.21 -37.21
N ARG A 762 -9.56 5.82 -36.09
CA ARG A 762 -9.37 4.51 -35.42
C ARG A 762 -10.62 4.06 -34.68
N LEU A 763 -10.86 2.74 -34.67
CA LEU A 763 -11.86 2.07 -33.85
C LEU A 763 -11.21 0.92 -33.09
N GLY A 764 -11.47 0.81 -31.79
CA GLY A 764 -10.96 -0.25 -30.93
C GLY A 764 -11.92 -0.57 -29.79
N TYR A 765 -11.54 -1.52 -28.96
CA TYR A 765 -12.32 -1.90 -27.78
C TYR A 765 -11.43 -2.27 -26.59
N LYS A 766 -11.99 -2.14 -25.39
CA LYS A 766 -11.46 -2.70 -24.15
C LYS A 766 -12.48 -3.67 -23.58
N TYR A 767 -12.08 -4.91 -23.34
CA TYR A 767 -12.93 -5.93 -22.73
C TYR A 767 -12.28 -6.52 -21.47
N ASP A 768 -12.98 -6.40 -20.36
CA ASP A 768 -12.65 -6.98 -19.06
C ASP A 768 -13.58 -8.16 -18.80
N ALA A 769 -13.12 -9.36 -19.15
CA ALA A 769 -13.92 -10.58 -19.15
C ALA A 769 -14.43 -10.98 -17.75
N PRO A 770 -13.63 -10.90 -16.66
CA PRO A 770 -14.12 -11.13 -15.30
C PRO A 770 -15.29 -10.22 -14.87
N THR A 771 -15.30 -8.97 -15.34
CA THR A 771 -16.33 -8.01 -14.95
C THR A 771 -17.43 -7.84 -16.00
N HIS A 772 -17.28 -8.38 -17.21
CA HIS A 772 -18.07 -8.00 -18.39
C HIS A 772 -18.03 -6.50 -18.72
N GLY A 773 -17.01 -5.79 -18.23
CA GLY A 773 -16.78 -4.39 -18.55
C GLY A 773 -16.35 -4.24 -19.99
N PHE A 774 -17.12 -3.51 -20.80
CA PHE A 774 -16.80 -3.31 -22.22
C PHE A 774 -16.82 -1.84 -22.62
N GLN A 775 -15.83 -1.43 -23.39
CA GLN A 775 -15.68 -0.05 -23.87
C GLN A 775 -15.36 -0.06 -25.36
N VAL A 776 -16.03 0.80 -26.12
CA VAL A 776 -15.64 1.09 -27.50
C VAL A 776 -14.86 2.38 -27.52
N LEU A 777 -13.69 2.35 -28.16
CA LEU A 777 -12.74 3.46 -28.24
C LEU A 777 -12.67 3.98 -29.67
N VAL A 778 -12.74 5.30 -29.84
CA VAL A 778 -12.75 5.94 -31.16
C VAL A 778 -11.76 7.11 -31.21
N ALA A 779 -10.97 7.18 -32.28
CA ALA A 779 -10.22 8.37 -32.64
C ALA A 779 -10.94 9.06 -33.80
N ALA A 780 -11.41 10.28 -33.59
CA ALA A 780 -12.17 11.01 -34.60
C ALA A 780 -11.99 12.52 -34.48
N GLU A 781 -12.11 13.22 -35.60
CA GLU A 781 -11.93 14.68 -35.72
C GLU A 781 -13.16 15.48 -35.27
N SER A 782 -14.28 14.81 -35.01
CA SER A 782 -15.55 15.40 -34.57
C SER A 782 -16.35 14.42 -33.70
N PRO A 783 -17.36 14.87 -32.94
CA PRO A 783 -18.15 13.99 -32.07
C PRO A 783 -18.77 12.81 -32.83
N VAL A 784 -18.68 11.61 -32.25
CA VAL A 784 -19.18 10.37 -32.88
C VAL A 784 -20.37 9.78 -32.14
N GLN A 785 -21.21 9.06 -32.88
CA GLN A 785 -22.17 8.12 -32.33
C GLN A 785 -21.65 6.70 -32.49
N ILE A 786 -21.88 5.86 -31.49
CA ILE A 786 -21.44 4.45 -31.46
C ILE A 786 -22.66 3.55 -31.32
N SER A 787 -22.64 2.36 -31.95
CA SER A 787 -23.62 1.28 -31.77
C SER A 787 -22.88 -0.07 -31.69
N LEU A 788 -23.45 -1.03 -30.96
CA LEU A 788 -22.90 -2.37 -30.73
C LEU A 788 -23.96 -3.42 -30.98
N GLU A 789 -23.59 -4.49 -31.67
CA GLU A 789 -24.47 -5.60 -32.00
C GLU A 789 -23.71 -6.92 -31.78
N ARG A 790 -24.36 -7.93 -31.19
CA ARG A 790 -23.77 -9.27 -31.12
C ARG A 790 -24.18 -10.06 -32.35
N VAL A 791 -23.21 -10.73 -32.95
CA VAL A 791 -23.36 -11.46 -34.21
C VAL A 791 -23.68 -12.94 -33.97
N ASP A 792 -23.22 -13.51 -32.85
CA ASP A 792 -23.27 -14.95 -32.56
C ASP A 792 -24.19 -15.35 -31.38
N GLY A 793 -25.11 -14.48 -30.98
CA GLY A 793 -26.02 -14.78 -29.87
C GLY A 793 -26.99 -13.65 -29.53
N SER A 794 -27.75 -13.84 -28.45
CA SER A 794 -28.77 -12.87 -28.02
C SER A 794 -28.16 -11.69 -27.26
N PHE A 795 -28.04 -10.55 -27.95
CA PHE A 795 -27.83 -9.22 -27.37
C PHE A 795 -28.43 -8.22 -28.37
N SER A 796 -29.50 -7.53 -27.98
CA SER A 796 -30.19 -6.59 -28.87
C SER A 796 -29.22 -5.50 -29.35
N PRO A 797 -29.21 -5.13 -30.65
CA PRO A 797 -28.41 -4.01 -31.12
C PRO A 797 -28.68 -2.77 -30.29
N THR A 798 -27.62 -2.10 -29.85
CA THR A 798 -27.78 -0.86 -29.09
C THR A 798 -28.10 0.31 -30.01
N ASP A 799 -28.96 1.21 -29.53
CA ASP A 799 -29.23 2.47 -30.22
C ASP A 799 -27.93 3.27 -30.42
N TRP A 800 -27.91 4.08 -31.49
CA TRP A 800 -26.87 5.06 -31.72
C TRP A 800 -26.86 6.09 -30.60
N GLN A 801 -25.77 6.16 -29.84
CA GLN A 801 -25.59 7.15 -28.78
C GLN A 801 -24.26 7.88 -28.91
N MET A 802 -24.23 9.12 -28.43
CA MET A 802 -23.04 9.96 -28.42
C MET A 802 -21.93 9.34 -27.57
N ALA A 803 -20.72 9.33 -28.13
CA ALA A 803 -19.51 9.04 -27.37
C ALA A 803 -19.13 10.26 -26.50
N VAL A 804 -18.44 9.99 -25.40
CA VAL A 804 -17.88 11.02 -24.50
C VAL A 804 -16.39 11.19 -24.75
N SER A 805 -15.84 12.38 -24.45
CA SER A 805 -14.40 12.65 -24.58
C SER A 805 -13.57 11.69 -23.73
N TYR A 806 -12.42 11.27 -24.27
CA TYR A 806 -11.56 10.26 -23.64
C TYR A 806 -10.07 10.53 -23.89
N THR A 807 -9.24 10.41 -22.85
CA THR A 807 -7.79 10.69 -22.92
C THR A 807 -6.91 9.60 -22.31
N GLU A 808 -7.48 8.53 -21.75
CA GLU A 808 -6.70 7.55 -20.98
C GLU A 808 -6.03 6.46 -21.84
N GLN A 809 -6.50 6.20 -23.08
CA GLN A 809 -5.80 5.30 -24.01
C GLN A 809 -5.11 6.09 -25.12
N PRO A 810 -3.77 6.00 -25.24
CA PRO A 810 -3.03 6.69 -26.30
C PRO A 810 -3.58 6.38 -27.70
N GLY A 811 -3.89 7.42 -28.46
CA GLY A 811 -4.38 7.28 -29.84
C GLY A 811 -5.89 7.14 -30.00
N TYR A 812 -6.68 7.32 -28.94
CA TYR A 812 -8.13 7.48 -28.99
C TYR A 812 -8.56 8.81 -28.36
N SER A 813 -9.66 9.39 -28.82
CA SER A 813 -10.13 10.71 -28.40
C SER A 813 -11.53 10.68 -27.78
N GLN A 814 -12.30 9.61 -28.00
CA GLN A 814 -13.68 9.45 -27.54
C GLN A 814 -13.94 7.98 -27.15
N GLN A 815 -14.91 7.75 -26.25
CA GLN A 815 -15.31 6.42 -25.82
C GLN A 815 -16.82 6.28 -25.61
N ARG A 816 -17.34 5.04 -25.64
CA ARG A 816 -18.64 4.67 -25.08
C ARG A 816 -18.49 3.43 -24.21
N LEU A 817 -19.04 3.51 -23.00
CA LEU A 817 -19.06 2.41 -22.04
C LEU A 817 -20.33 1.58 -22.21
N TYR A 818 -20.18 0.26 -22.14
CA TYR A 818 -21.26 -0.71 -22.02
C TYR A 818 -21.09 -1.38 -20.66
N LEU A 819 -21.76 -0.80 -19.66
CA LEU A 819 -21.66 -1.26 -18.29
C LEU A 819 -22.48 -2.54 -18.10
N PRO A 820 -21.93 -3.56 -17.44
CA PRO A 820 -22.69 -4.73 -17.01
C PRO A 820 -23.65 -4.32 -15.87
N VAL A 821 -24.61 -5.17 -15.55
CA VAL A 821 -25.56 -4.94 -14.44
C VAL A 821 -24.82 -5.01 -13.09
N SER A 822 -23.84 -5.92 -13.00
CA SER A 822 -22.79 -5.96 -11.98
C SER A 822 -21.57 -6.72 -12.53
N PRO A 823 -20.37 -6.68 -11.90
CA PRO A 823 -19.21 -7.40 -12.40
C PRO A 823 -19.51 -8.89 -12.66
N GLY A 824 -19.43 -9.31 -13.93
CA GLY A 824 -19.69 -10.67 -14.39
C GLY A 824 -21.17 -11.01 -14.61
N VAL A 825 -22.10 -10.07 -14.42
CA VAL A 825 -23.56 -10.28 -14.59
C VAL A 825 -24.16 -9.27 -15.57
N GLY A 826 -24.72 -9.78 -16.67
CA GLY A 826 -25.26 -8.95 -17.75
C GLY A 826 -24.16 -8.20 -18.53
N GLY A 827 -24.57 -7.33 -19.46
CA GLY A 827 -23.65 -6.55 -20.28
C GLY A 827 -23.09 -7.31 -21.49
N VAL A 828 -21.90 -6.90 -21.93
CA VAL A 828 -21.21 -7.48 -23.08
C VAL A 828 -20.40 -8.67 -22.60
N VAL A 829 -20.75 -9.87 -23.06
CA VAL A 829 -20.13 -11.14 -22.68
C VAL A 829 -19.25 -11.68 -23.81
N ALA A 830 -18.43 -12.70 -23.54
CA ALA A 830 -17.60 -13.33 -24.56
C ALA A 830 -18.43 -13.79 -25.77
N GLY A 831 -17.95 -13.47 -26.97
CA GLY A 831 -18.63 -13.71 -28.22
C GLY A 831 -18.13 -12.80 -29.33
N THR A 832 -18.83 -12.86 -30.46
CA THR A 832 -18.52 -12.11 -31.68
C THR A 832 -19.44 -10.91 -31.78
N TYR A 833 -18.86 -9.71 -31.89
CA TYR A 833 -19.59 -8.45 -31.92
C TYR A 833 -19.23 -7.63 -33.13
N ARG A 834 -20.22 -6.93 -33.67
CA ARG A 834 -20.07 -5.88 -34.66
C ARG A 834 -20.08 -4.52 -33.96
N ILE A 835 -18.93 -3.85 -33.99
CA ILE A 835 -18.75 -2.51 -33.44
C ILE A 835 -18.95 -1.50 -34.57
N LYS A 836 -19.82 -0.51 -34.37
CA LYS A 836 -20.21 0.49 -35.37
C LYS A 836 -19.98 1.91 -34.83
N ALA A 837 -19.43 2.81 -35.65
CA ALA A 837 -19.22 4.22 -35.30
C ALA A 837 -19.49 5.13 -36.51
N ARG A 838 -20.05 6.33 -36.30
CA ARG A 838 -20.28 7.37 -37.34
C ARG A 838 -20.14 8.77 -36.75
N LEU A 839 -19.80 9.78 -37.54
CA LEU A 839 -19.85 11.18 -37.09
C LEU A 839 -21.30 11.57 -36.74
N ALA A 840 -21.49 12.25 -35.61
CA ALA A 840 -22.82 12.52 -35.06
C ALA A 840 -23.72 13.37 -35.97
N ASN A 841 -23.13 14.22 -36.82
CA ASN A 841 -23.81 15.09 -37.76
C ASN A 841 -23.79 14.57 -39.21
N GLN A 842 -23.17 13.40 -39.47
CA GLN A 842 -23.05 12.82 -40.82
C GLN A 842 -23.25 11.30 -40.76
N PRO A 843 -24.49 10.81 -40.72
CA PRO A 843 -24.78 9.39 -40.55
C PRO A 843 -24.19 8.47 -41.62
N ASP A 844 -23.94 9.00 -42.83
CA ASP A 844 -23.35 8.26 -43.96
C ASP A 844 -21.85 7.94 -43.78
N THR A 845 -21.23 8.40 -42.68
CA THR A 845 -19.81 8.14 -42.34
C THR A 845 -19.60 6.86 -41.50
N GLU A 846 -20.57 5.95 -41.51
CA GLU A 846 -20.53 4.73 -40.69
C GLU A 846 -19.36 3.81 -41.06
N VAL A 847 -18.59 3.42 -40.04
CA VAL A 847 -17.56 2.38 -40.08
C VAL A 847 -17.98 1.25 -39.15
N SER A 848 -17.90 0.00 -39.64
CA SER A 848 -18.24 -1.20 -38.87
C SER A 848 -17.14 -2.26 -38.93
N VAL A 849 -16.88 -2.93 -37.81
CA VAL A 849 -15.92 -4.06 -37.73
C VAL A 849 -16.47 -5.18 -36.85
N GLU A 850 -16.27 -6.42 -37.30
CA GLU A 850 -16.61 -7.62 -36.51
C GLU A 850 -15.37 -8.14 -35.77
N VAL A 851 -15.52 -8.39 -34.48
CA VAL A 851 -14.44 -8.85 -33.60
C VAL A 851 -14.93 -9.99 -32.71
N VAL A 852 -14.08 -11.00 -32.51
CA VAL A 852 -14.23 -11.94 -31.40
C VAL A 852 -13.58 -11.29 -30.18
N LEU A 853 -14.35 -11.11 -29.11
CA LEU A 853 -13.87 -10.39 -27.94
C LEU A 853 -12.76 -11.18 -27.24
N GLN A 854 -11.62 -10.52 -27.08
CA GLN A 854 -10.48 -10.99 -26.31
C GLN A 854 -10.29 -10.08 -25.10
N TYR A 855 -9.82 -10.64 -23.99
CA TYR A 855 -9.51 -9.88 -22.78
C TYR A 855 -8.34 -8.91 -23.04
N GLY A 856 -8.55 -7.61 -22.78
CA GLY A 856 -7.54 -6.56 -23.01
C GLY A 856 -8.04 -5.39 -23.85
N VAL A 857 -7.11 -4.60 -24.40
CA VAL A 857 -7.37 -3.44 -25.27
C VAL A 857 -6.87 -3.72 -26.67
N PHE A 858 -7.73 -3.59 -27.68
CA PHE A 858 -7.41 -3.94 -29.07
C PHE A 858 -7.85 -2.86 -30.06
N GLN A 859 -7.02 -2.61 -31.08
CA GLN A 859 -7.41 -1.82 -32.25
C GLN A 859 -8.08 -2.75 -33.28
N ALA A 860 -9.27 -2.37 -33.74
CA ALA A 860 -10.06 -3.15 -34.70
C ALA A 860 -10.09 -2.52 -36.11
N TYR A 861 -9.90 -1.20 -36.24
CA TYR A 861 -9.87 -0.50 -37.53
C TYR A 861 -8.82 0.64 -37.53
N PRO A 862 -8.07 0.85 -38.65
CA PRO A 862 -8.02 -0.01 -39.84
C PRO A 862 -7.35 -1.37 -39.53
N PRO A 863 -7.67 -2.44 -40.27
CA PRO A 863 -7.08 -3.76 -40.04
C PRO A 863 -5.57 -3.70 -40.24
N GLN A 864 -4.81 -4.18 -39.26
CA GLN A 864 -3.34 -4.18 -39.30
C GLN A 864 -2.85 -5.13 -40.41
N GLN A 865 -1.99 -4.64 -41.30
CA GLN A 865 -1.29 -5.51 -42.24
C GLN A 865 -0.26 -6.36 -41.49
N LEU A 866 -0.39 -7.68 -41.56
CA LEU A 866 0.59 -8.63 -41.04
C LEU A 866 1.93 -8.46 -41.76
N ILE A 867 2.92 -7.87 -41.08
CA ILE A 867 4.30 -7.86 -41.55
C ILE A 867 4.84 -9.30 -41.41
N ARG A 868 5.10 -9.97 -42.53
CA ARG A 868 5.81 -11.26 -42.58
C ARG A 868 7.18 -11.12 -41.89
N ALA A 869 7.49 -12.02 -40.95
CA ALA A 869 8.82 -12.13 -40.38
C ALA A 869 9.87 -12.42 -41.48
N PRO A 870 11.08 -11.81 -41.44
CA PRO A 870 12.13 -12.12 -42.40
C PRO A 870 12.71 -13.52 -42.12
N ARG A 871 12.98 -14.29 -43.18
CA ARG A 871 13.72 -15.55 -43.08
C ARG A 871 15.18 -15.28 -42.69
N ALA A 872 15.76 -16.18 -41.90
CA ALA A 872 17.18 -16.23 -41.61
C ALA A 872 17.96 -16.47 -42.91
N ASN A 873 18.47 -15.39 -43.51
CA ASN A 873 19.68 -15.28 -44.33
C ASN A 873 19.54 -14.04 -45.22
N ASP A 874 19.95 -12.88 -44.72
CA ASP A 874 20.52 -11.85 -45.60
C ASP A 874 21.54 -11.00 -44.85
N LYS A 875 22.66 -10.78 -45.52
CA LYS A 875 23.88 -10.18 -45.00
C LYS A 875 23.67 -8.70 -44.70
N LEU A 876 24.14 -8.25 -43.53
CA LEU A 876 24.27 -6.84 -43.17
C LEU A 876 25.18 -6.12 -44.17
N GLN A 877 24.63 -5.11 -44.86
CA GLN A 877 25.42 -3.98 -45.38
C GLN A 877 24.98 -2.70 -44.63
N PRO A 878 25.93 -1.81 -44.28
CA PRO A 878 25.65 -0.69 -43.40
C PRO A 878 25.01 0.47 -44.17
N ARG A 879 23.90 0.99 -43.66
CA ARG A 879 23.34 2.27 -44.09
C ARG A 879 23.66 3.33 -43.03
N ILE A 880 24.36 4.36 -43.49
CA ILE A 880 24.80 5.54 -42.75
C ILE A 880 23.57 6.37 -42.35
N GLU A 881 23.40 6.65 -41.06
CA GLU A 881 22.52 7.73 -40.58
C GLU A 881 23.36 8.98 -40.24
N PRO A 882 22.92 10.19 -40.63
CA PRO A 882 23.62 11.41 -40.26
C PRO A 882 23.13 11.99 -38.94
N GLY A 883 24.09 12.13 -38.01
CA GLY A 883 24.23 13.34 -37.20
C GLY A 883 23.54 13.36 -35.84
N CYS A 884 24.25 12.94 -34.79
CA CYS A 884 25.00 13.84 -33.90
C CYS A 884 25.32 13.10 -32.59
N GLY A 885 26.61 13.03 -32.26
CA GLY A 885 27.05 12.43 -31.00
C GLY A 885 28.53 12.67 -30.76
N GLY A 886 28.90 13.94 -30.52
CA GLY A 886 30.12 14.24 -29.81
C GLY A 886 29.98 13.76 -28.36
N CYS A 887 30.59 12.62 -28.05
CA CYS A 887 31.55 12.44 -26.97
C CYS A 887 31.85 10.95 -26.77
N VAL A 888 33.16 10.67 -26.77
CA VAL A 888 33.84 9.39 -26.86
C VAL A 888 33.83 8.65 -25.51
N PRO A 889 33.54 7.33 -25.46
CA PRO A 889 33.93 6.48 -24.35
C PRO A 889 35.36 5.95 -24.52
N LEU A 890 36.06 6.00 -23.39
CA LEU A 890 37.43 5.61 -23.12
C LEU A 890 37.67 4.09 -23.14
N GLN A 891 38.95 3.73 -23.37
CA GLN A 891 39.67 2.46 -23.12
C GLN A 891 39.69 1.44 -24.29
N ALA A 892 40.82 0.83 -24.71
CA ALA A 892 42.15 0.72 -24.12
C ALA A 892 43.24 0.36 -25.18
N GLN A 893 44.45 0.85 -24.89
CA GLN A 893 45.77 0.24 -25.13
C GLN A 893 46.24 -0.11 -26.56
N ARG A 894 47.24 0.64 -27.04
CA ARG A 894 48.58 0.12 -27.36
C ARG A 894 49.59 1.25 -27.63
N GLU A 895 50.74 1.10 -26.97
CA GLU A 895 52.09 1.56 -27.33
C GLU A 895 52.47 3.05 -27.15
N TYR A 896 53.47 3.20 -26.24
CA TYR A 896 54.28 4.35 -25.81
C TYR A 896 53.72 5.29 -24.74
#